data_AF-A0A8K0VJW3-F1
#
_entry.id   AF-A0A8K0VJW3-F1
#
_cell.length_a   1.000
_cell.length_b   1.000
_cell.length_c   1.000
_cell.angle_alpha   90.00
_cell.angle_beta   90.00
_cell.angle_gamma   90.00
#
_symmetry.space_group_name_H-M   'P 1'
#
loop_
_entity.id
_entity.type
_entity.pdbx_description
1 polymer ?
#
loop_
_entity_poly.entity_id
_entity_poly.type
_entity_poly.pdbx_seq_one_letter_code
_entity_poly.pdbx_strand_id
1 'polypeptide(L)'
;MVHYVFTPWRDRPELLLVRRQLYASFHGITSTGSAKEPEQKSTQCEADRENETRREQHRAVARVSMWMQRGNCPHMVESTALLMAAMLNDQDAASSENAASSAYAIRAAYSAAFSRFVTGLLDGHQDKQRKQSMYSIAKTIGLPATFVELRHQSTHEQLPSLAKLRSAAKKALLWIWEYYWKHLGDDAIDPCREAVLTYLRDDDEAQSRKLIKEMERWSSDMVLETIAEVRNSLPGNKAFLKCQELSQLLKEAESQKQKEADLVTNATKDTPMDGAHVLRAADVPEPAQEDRGWSRFEGTWKAKPIGIGSHDNYAYLVIDDKSKDAVIIDPANPPEVAPVLKEAIQAGKINLTAILKELGISQLEIIGGKDCDGVTKTPQHGETFKLGSISIKGVHTPCHTQDSICFFMEDGNDRAVFTGDTLFIGGCGRFFEGSAAEMHEALNKRLAALPEDTVVYPGHEYTKSNVKFGISVSQSEPVQKLHSYADNNKVTTGKFTIGDEKLHNVFMRVEDPEIQQITGETEPTSVMAKLREMKNNFNEKPPPKRKATASGSGSAPKARQSKLAKEHNVTPQEEGEIREAFSLFAEPMDGEKLGVLPIDDVKSALVALGVPASSPAELKEFISILDPESDGYATFEPFFAICALKFHTREHDSDAHQAELDEAFRLFTNGQDGPITLAHLRRVAAVLKEDVDEELLKDMILEANGGAGVARGVGPEEFDGVMKSAGVWR
;
A
#
# COMPACT_ATOMS: atom_id res chain seq x y z
N MET A 1 17.66 -8.94 12.09
CA MET A 1 17.54 -9.31 10.66
C MET A 1 17.22 -8.04 9.89
N VAL A 2 17.83 -7.79 8.73
CA VAL A 2 17.63 -6.54 7.94
C VAL A 2 17.46 -6.81 6.44
N HIS A 3 16.93 -7.98 6.08
CA HIS A 3 16.70 -8.42 4.70
C HIS A 3 15.21 -8.60 4.41
N TYR A 4 14.40 -7.57 4.71
CA TYR A 4 13.00 -7.50 4.32
C TYR A 4 12.78 -6.23 3.50
N VAL A 5 12.29 -6.40 2.27
CA VAL A 5 11.89 -5.34 1.35
C VAL A 5 10.46 -5.65 0.93
N PHE A 6 9.53 -4.73 1.20
CA PHE A 6 8.11 -4.94 0.92
C PHE A 6 7.77 -4.46 -0.49
N THR A 7 6.98 -5.25 -1.23
CA THR A 7 6.57 -4.98 -2.62
C THR A 7 5.04 -5.02 -2.74
N PRO A 8 4.42 -4.22 -3.62
CA PRO A 8 2.96 -4.21 -3.79
C PRO A 8 2.43 -5.38 -4.63
N TRP A 9 3.26 -5.91 -5.53
CA TRP A 9 3.02 -7.17 -6.23
C TRP A 9 3.23 -8.36 -5.30
N ARG A 10 2.48 -9.43 -5.57
CA ARG A 10 2.43 -10.68 -4.82
C ARG A 10 3.72 -11.49 -4.95
N ASP A 11 4.23 -11.64 -6.17
CA ASP A 11 5.39 -12.47 -6.48
C ASP A 11 6.13 -11.99 -7.76
N ARG A 12 7.33 -12.52 -8.00
CA ARG A 12 8.16 -12.14 -9.17
C ARG A 12 7.50 -12.51 -10.51
N PRO A 13 6.82 -13.68 -10.67
CA PRO A 13 6.01 -13.95 -11.86
C PRO A 13 4.94 -12.90 -12.17
N GLU A 14 4.22 -12.34 -11.18
CA GLU A 14 3.27 -11.25 -11.40
C GLU A 14 3.95 -10.00 -12.00
N LEU A 15 5.12 -9.63 -11.47
CA LEU A 15 5.92 -8.51 -11.97
C LEU A 15 6.44 -8.76 -13.40
N LEU A 16 6.96 -9.95 -13.68
CA LEU A 16 7.48 -10.33 -15.01
C LEU A 16 6.36 -10.48 -16.06
N LEU A 17 5.15 -10.85 -15.65
CA LEU A 17 3.96 -10.81 -16.52
C LEU A 17 3.60 -9.36 -16.89
N VAL A 18 3.52 -8.45 -15.92
CA VAL A 18 3.25 -7.03 -16.20
C VAL A 18 4.34 -6.42 -17.09
N ARG A 19 5.63 -6.77 -16.88
CA ARG A 19 6.72 -6.41 -17.80
C ARG A 19 6.43 -6.88 -19.23
N ARG A 20 6.10 -8.16 -19.42
CA ARG A 20 5.79 -8.72 -20.75
C ARG A 20 4.60 -8.02 -21.40
N GLN A 21 3.51 -7.81 -20.67
CA GLN A 21 2.29 -7.17 -21.18
C GLN A 21 2.52 -5.69 -21.57
N LEU A 22 3.24 -4.91 -20.76
CA LEU A 22 3.56 -3.52 -21.10
C LEU A 22 4.44 -3.43 -22.36
N TYR A 23 5.51 -4.24 -22.44
CA TYR A 23 6.48 -4.16 -23.53
C TYR A 23 6.20 -5.11 -24.71
N ALA A 24 5.01 -5.72 -24.80
CA ALA A 24 4.66 -6.69 -25.84
C ALA A 24 4.93 -6.16 -27.27
N SER A 25 4.52 -4.92 -27.56
CA SER A 25 4.75 -4.26 -28.86
C SER A 25 6.22 -3.83 -29.13
N PHE A 26 7.14 -4.06 -28.19
CA PHE A 26 8.57 -3.70 -28.31
C PHE A 26 9.49 -4.92 -28.50
N HIS A 27 9.01 -6.16 -28.29
CA HIS A 27 9.83 -7.37 -28.38
C HIS A 27 10.35 -7.67 -29.80
N GLY A 28 9.77 -7.07 -30.85
CA GLY A 28 10.27 -7.15 -32.22
C GLY A 28 11.57 -6.38 -32.50
N ILE A 29 12.05 -5.56 -31.54
CA ILE A 29 13.23 -4.68 -31.72
C ILE A 29 14.49 -5.30 -31.09
N THR A 30 14.34 -6.16 -30.08
CA THR A 30 15.46 -6.72 -29.29
C THR A 30 16.01 -8.05 -29.84
N SER A 31 15.34 -8.69 -30.80
CA SER A 31 15.71 -9.99 -31.37
C SER A 31 16.79 -9.89 -32.46
N THR A 32 17.94 -9.27 -32.16
CA THR A 32 19.12 -9.28 -33.04
C THR A 32 19.78 -10.66 -33.07
N GLY A 33 19.25 -11.59 -33.86
CA GLY A 33 19.96 -12.85 -34.15
C GLY A 33 19.14 -14.12 -34.40
N SER A 34 17.99 -14.08 -35.09
CA SER A 34 17.49 -15.29 -35.76
C SER A 34 16.61 -14.93 -36.96
N ALA A 35 17.03 -15.35 -38.15
CA ALA A 35 16.21 -15.19 -39.36
C ALA A 35 15.07 -16.22 -39.37
N LYS A 36 13.85 -15.77 -39.64
CA LYS A 36 12.73 -16.65 -40.03
C LYS A 36 12.04 -16.11 -41.27
N GLU A 37 11.50 -17.07 -42.03
CA GLU A 37 11.05 -16.90 -43.41
C GLU A 37 9.69 -16.15 -43.51
N PRO A 38 9.39 -15.55 -44.66
CA PRO A 38 8.16 -14.76 -44.85
C PRO A 38 6.93 -15.66 -45.01
N GLU A 39 6.38 -16.16 -43.90
CA GLU A 39 5.02 -16.69 -43.86
C GLU A 39 4.01 -15.58 -44.21
N GLN A 40 3.37 -15.68 -45.37
CA GLN A 40 2.27 -14.78 -45.77
C GLN A 40 1.07 -14.96 -44.84
N LYS A 41 0.98 -14.11 -43.81
CA LYS A 41 -0.17 -14.05 -42.90
C LYS A 41 -1.20 -13.06 -43.42
N SER A 42 -2.47 -13.39 -43.22
CA SER A 42 -3.58 -12.52 -43.63
C SER A 42 -3.62 -11.26 -42.76
N THR A 43 -3.88 -10.11 -43.38
CA THR A 43 -3.95 -8.80 -42.72
C THR A 43 -4.97 -8.77 -41.56
N GLN A 44 -6.04 -9.56 -41.66
CA GLN A 44 -6.99 -9.81 -40.57
C GLN A 44 -6.26 -10.24 -39.28
N CYS A 45 -5.39 -11.25 -39.38
CA CYS A 45 -4.66 -11.86 -38.26
C CYS A 45 -3.58 -10.95 -37.67
N GLU A 46 -3.19 -9.87 -38.36
CA GLU A 46 -2.29 -8.84 -37.84
C GLU A 46 -3.07 -7.81 -37.02
N ALA A 47 -4.19 -7.30 -37.55
CA ALA A 47 -5.09 -6.41 -36.82
C ALA A 47 -5.67 -7.07 -35.55
N ASP A 48 -5.98 -8.37 -35.59
CA ASP A 48 -6.44 -9.11 -34.41
C ASP A 48 -5.37 -9.15 -33.30
N ARG A 49 -4.09 -9.34 -33.65
CA ARG A 49 -2.96 -9.33 -32.70
C ARG A 49 -2.65 -7.94 -32.15
N GLU A 50 -2.77 -6.88 -32.95
CA GLU A 50 -2.61 -5.51 -32.45
C GLU A 50 -3.70 -5.16 -31.43
N ASN A 51 -4.95 -5.55 -31.69
CA ASN A 51 -6.06 -5.40 -30.75
C ASN A 51 -5.85 -6.22 -29.47
N GLU A 52 -5.37 -7.46 -29.58
CA GLU A 52 -5.00 -8.28 -28.41
C GLU A 52 -3.87 -7.65 -27.59
N THR A 53 -2.82 -7.17 -28.25
CA THR A 53 -1.69 -6.47 -27.61
C THR A 53 -2.16 -5.23 -26.86
N ARG A 54 -3.04 -4.42 -27.46
CA ARG A 54 -3.62 -3.24 -26.78
C ARG A 54 -4.40 -3.66 -25.53
N ARG A 55 -5.24 -4.71 -25.60
CA ARG A 55 -5.99 -5.25 -24.45
C ARG A 55 -5.08 -5.74 -23.32
N GLU A 56 -3.96 -6.39 -23.63
CA GLU A 56 -2.96 -6.78 -22.62
C GLU A 56 -2.31 -5.54 -21.95
N GLN A 57 -2.00 -4.50 -22.72
CA GLN A 57 -1.42 -3.26 -22.20
C GLN A 57 -2.38 -2.51 -21.25
N HIS A 58 -3.68 -2.38 -21.58
CA HIS A 58 -4.67 -1.83 -20.65
C HIS A 58 -4.77 -2.65 -19.35
N ARG A 59 -4.79 -3.99 -19.45
CA ARG A 59 -4.82 -4.90 -18.28
C ARG A 59 -3.59 -4.72 -17.39
N ALA A 60 -2.42 -4.46 -17.96
CA ALA A 60 -1.19 -4.22 -17.21
C ALA A 60 -1.18 -2.84 -16.52
N VAL A 61 -1.61 -1.78 -17.22
CA VAL A 61 -1.76 -0.42 -16.65
C VAL A 61 -2.72 -0.44 -15.45
N ALA A 62 -3.88 -1.11 -15.58
CA ALA A 62 -4.83 -1.25 -14.48
C ALA A 62 -4.24 -1.98 -13.25
N ARG A 63 -3.38 -3.00 -13.47
CA ARG A 63 -2.72 -3.73 -12.38
C ARG A 63 -1.65 -2.89 -11.67
N VAL A 64 -0.88 -2.10 -12.40
CA VAL A 64 0.05 -1.14 -11.79
C VAL A 64 -0.69 -0.06 -11.00
N SER A 65 -1.85 0.41 -11.48
CA SER A 65 -2.70 1.34 -10.71
C SER A 65 -3.14 0.74 -9.36
N MET A 66 -3.51 -0.55 -9.32
CA MET A 66 -3.79 -1.25 -8.06
C MET A 66 -2.54 -1.33 -7.15
N TRP A 67 -1.36 -1.60 -7.71
CA TRP A 67 -0.11 -1.62 -6.95
C TRP A 67 0.27 -0.24 -6.39
N MET A 68 -0.03 0.86 -7.08
CA MET A 68 0.15 2.21 -6.56
C MET A 68 -0.73 2.48 -5.33
N GLN A 69 -1.99 2.05 -5.36
CA GLN A 69 -2.91 2.17 -4.21
C GLN A 69 -2.49 1.31 -2.99
N ARG A 70 -1.70 0.24 -3.22
CA ARG A 70 -1.10 -0.57 -2.14
C ARG A 70 0.12 0.08 -1.48
N GLY A 71 0.64 1.18 -2.03
CA GLY A 71 1.87 1.84 -1.57
C GLY A 71 3.15 1.09 -1.95
N ASN A 72 4.31 1.71 -1.69
CA ASN A 72 5.65 1.16 -1.98
C ASN A 72 5.88 0.71 -3.43
N CYS A 73 5.10 1.20 -4.40
CA CYS A 73 5.35 0.95 -5.82
C CYS A 73 6.61 1.73 -6.30
N PRO A 74 7.58 1.08 -6.98
CA PRO A 74 8.77 1.78 -7.47
C PRO A 74 8.41 2.80 -8.56
N HIS A 75 9.04 3.97 -8.51
CA HIS A 75 8.80 5.07 -9.46
C HIS A 75 8.97 4.67 -10.94
N MET A 76 9.86 3.73 -11.27
CA MET A 76 10.01 3.21 -12.64
C MET A 76 8.78 2.42 -13.11
N VAL A 77 8.10 1.69 -12.21
CA VAL A 77 6.90 0.91 -12.52
C VAL A 77 5.71 1.85 -12.72
N GLU A 78 5.52 2.81 -11.81
CA GLU A 78 4.56 3.91 -11.95
C GLU A 78 4.74 4.67 -13.27
N SER A 79 5.97 5.15 -13.54
CA SER A 79 6.30 5.93 -14.74
C SER A 79 6.00 5.17 -16.03
N THR A 80 6.29 3.86 -16.05
CA THR A 80 5.99 3.00 -17.21
C THR A 80 4.49 2.93 -17.47
N ALA A 81 3.68 2.73 -16.41
CA ALA A 81 2.23 2.66 -16.55
C ALA A 81 1.59 4.00 -16.96
N LEU A 82 2.07 5.13 -16.42
CA LEU A 82 1.58 6.46 -16.80
C LEU A 82 1.88 6.79 -18.28
N LEU A 83 3.10 6.49 -18.75
CA LEU A 83 3.48 6.71 -20.16
C LEU A 83 2.70 5.79 -21.11
N MET A 84 2.49 4.52 -20.73
CA MET A 84 1.66 3.59 -21.50
C MET A 84 0.18 4.00 -21.51
N ALA A 85 -0.38 4.46 -20.38
CA ALA A 85 -1.75 4.96 -20.33
C ALA A 85 -1.99 6.14 -21.29
N ALA A 86 -1.06 7.09 -21.34
CA ALA A 86 -1.11 8.19 -22.30
C ALA A 86 -1.02 7.69 -23.77
N MET A 87 -0.17 6.69 -24.05
CA MET A 87 -0.05 6.08 -25.38
C MET A 87 -1.27 5.25 -25.82
N LEU A 88 -2.00 4.65 -24.87
CA LEU A 88 -3.22 3.89 -25.18
C LEU A 88 -4.39 4.86 -25.46
N ASN A 89 -4.60 5.84 -24.58
CA ASN A 89 -5.63 6.87 -24.76
C ASN A 89 -5.46 7.66 -26.08
N ASP A 90 -4.22 7.92 -26.50
CA ASP A 90 -3.89 8.54 -27.80
C ASP A 90 -4.32 7.68 -29.00
N GLN A 91 -4.13 6.36 -28.91
CA GLN A 91 -4.54 5.40 -29.95
C GLN A 91 -6.06 5.19 -29.99
N ASP A 92 -6.72 5.10 -28.83
CA ASP A 92 -8.17 4.93 -28.74
C ASP A 92 -8.91 6.16 -29.27
N ALA A 93 -8.42 7.35 -28.93
CA ALA A 93 -8.93 8.61 -29.45
C ALA A 93 -8.70 8.77 -30.97
N ALA A 94 -7.58 8.26 -31.51
CA ALA A 94 -7.33 8.24 -32.95
C ALA A 94 -8.29 7.31 -33.73
N SER A 95 -8.87 6.30 -33.06
CA SER A 95 -9.95 5.46 -33.59
C SER A 95 -11.37 6.00 -33.31
N SER A 96 -11.51 7.19 -32.73
CA SER A 96 -12.80 7.82 -32.42
C SER A 96 -13.11 8.98 -33.38
N GLU A 97 -14.38 9.15 -33.73
CA GLU A 97 -14.86 10.28 -34.54
C GLU A 97 -14.56 11.65 -33.90
N ASN A 98 -14.28 11.67 -32.58
CA ASN A 98 -13.97 12.87 -31.79
C ASN A 98 -12.46 13.20 -31.68
N ALA A 99 -11.60 12.61 -32.52
CA ALA A 99 -10.13 12.76 -32.45
C ALA A 99 -9.62 14.22 -32.30
N ALA A 100 -10.34 15.21 -32.86
CA ALA A 100 -9.98 16.63 -32.77
C ALA A 100 -10.19 17.25 -31.37
N SER A 101 -11.25 16.88 -30.63
CA SER A 101 -11.54 17.45 -29.31
C SER A 101 -10.66 16.83 -28.21
N SER A 102 -10.27 15.57 -28.36
CA SER A 102 -9.35 14.85 -27.47
C SER A 102 -7.89 15.33 -27.56
N ALA A 103 -7.49 16.01 -28.65
CA ALA A 103 -6.08 16.34 -28.92
C ALA A 103 -5.38 17.17 -27.83
N TYR A 104 -6.10 18.04 -27.11
CA TYR A 104 -5.54 18.78 -25.98
C TYR A 104 -5.38 17.90 -24.73
N ALA A 105 -6.39 17.09 -24.40
CA ALA A 105 -6.36 16.17 -23.26
C ALA A 105 -5.23 15.13 -23.39
N ILE A 106 -5.00 14.61 -24.59
CA ILE A 106 -3.89 13.68 -24.90
C ILE A 106 -2.53 14.36 -24.66
N ARG A 107 -2.34 15.60 -25.15
CA ARG A 107 -1.09 16.37 -24.90
C ARG A 107 -0.86 16.60 -23.40
N ALA A 108 -1.90 16.96 -22.66
CA ALA A 108 -1.82 17.14 -21.21
C ALA A 108 -1.46 15.82 -20.49
N ALA A 109 -2.08 14.70 -20.86
CA ALA A 109 -1.79 13.38 -20.29
C ALA A 109 -0.32 12.95 -20.52
N TYR A 110 0.19 13.12 -21.75
CA TYR A 110 1.59 12.87 -22.06
C TYR A 110 2.54 13.79 -21.26
N SER A 111 2.30 15.10 -21.23
CA SER A 111 3.16 16.04 -20.50
C SER A 111 3.13 15.80 -19.00
N ALA A 112 1.99 15.41 -18.42
CA ALA A 112 1.90 15.01 -17.01
C ALA A 112 2.70 13.73 -16.71
N ALA A 113 2.48 12.66 -17.49
CA ALA A 113 3.19 11.38 -17.33
C ALA A 113 4.72 11.55 -17.49
N PHE A 114 5.15 12.30 -18.50
CA PHE A 114 6.56 12.55 -18.78
C PHE A 114 7.21 13.44 -17.71
N SER A 115 6.52 14.48 -17.23
CA SER A 115 7.03 15.36 -16.18
C SER A 115 7.13 14.64 -14.84
N ARG A 116 6.17 13.75 -14.52
CA ARG A 116 6.23 12.87 -13.35
C ARG A 116 7.41 11.91 -13.43
N PHE A 117 7.60 11.23 -14.57
CA PHE A 117 8.74 10.35 -14.81
C PHE A 117 10.08 11.04 -14.55
N VAL A 118 10.36 12.15 -15.24
CA VAL A 118 11.65 12.85 -15.15
C VAL A 118 11.87 13.43 -13.74
N THR A 119 10.86 14.08 -13.15
CA THR A 119 11.02 14.74 -11.85
C THR A 119 11.26 13.72 -10.74
N GLY A 120 10.40 12.70 -10.60
CA GLY A 120 10.54 11.69 -9.54
C GLY A 120 11.79 10.80 -9.66
N LEU A 121 12.38 10.70 -10.86
CA LEU A 121 13.65 10.01 -11.06
C LEU A 121 14.83 10.84 -10.54
N LEU A 122 14.85 12.14 -10.86
CA LEU A 122 15.93 13.05 -10.46
C LEU A 122 15.86 13.39 -8.97
N ASP A 123 14.67 13.65 -8.42
CA ASP A 123 14.44 13.85 -6.98
C ASP A 123 14.94 12.66 -6.15
N GLY A 124 14.78 11.44 -6.68
CA GLY A 124 15.27 10.20 -6.05
C GLY A 124 16.79 10.05 -5.99
N HIS A 125 17.53 10.87 -6.74
CA HIS A 125 19.00 10.90 -6.79
C HIS A 125 19.59 12.23 -6.26
N GLN A 126 18.75 13.14 -5.75
CA GLN A 126 19.17 14.42 -5.17
C GLN A 126 19.99 14.20 -3.89
N ASP A 127 21.21 14.76 -3.81
CA ASP A 127 22.00 14.79 -2.58
C ASP A 127 21.28 15.63 -1.51
N LYS A 128 21.02 15.04 -0.33
CA LYS A 128 20.38 15.74 0.80
C LYS A 128 21.25 16.84 1.41
N GLN A 129 22.55 16.87 1.09
CA GLN A 129 23.49 17.88 1.58
C GLN A 129 23.76 19.00 0.56
N ARG A 130 23.45 18.80 -0.74
CA ARG A 130 23.72 19.77 -1.81
C ARG A 130 22.64 19.76 -2.89
N LYS A 131 22.06 20.94 -3.16
CA LYS A 131 21.09 21.14 -4.25
C LYS A 131 21.82 21.15 -5.60
N GLN A 132 22.06 19.98 -6.19
CA GLN A 132 22.54 19.88 -7.57
C GLN A 132 21.44 20.22 -8.59
N SER A 133 21.84 20.54 -9.82
CA SER A 133 20.90 20.81 -10.90
C SER A 133 20.24 19.53 -11.44
N MET A 134 19.04 19.67 -12.02
CA MET A 134 18.37 18.56 -12.71
C MET A 134 19.22 17.97 -13.85
N TYR A 135 20.05 18.79 -14.51
CA TYR A 135 20.95 18.35 -15.59
C TYR A 135 22.20 17.64 -15.05
N SER A 136 22.75 18.08 -13.92
CA SER A 136 23.87 17.41 -13.22
C SER A 136 23.50 15.98 -12.85
N ILE A 137 22.34 15.82 -12.23
CA ILE A 137 21.82 14.52 -11.81
C ILE A 137 21.47 13.69 -13.05
N ALA A 138 20.87 14.29 -14.09
CA ALA A 138 20.58 13.59 -15.34
C ALA A 138 21.83 13.01 -16.01
N LYS A 139 22.93 13.78 -16.13
CA LYS A 139 24.21 13.25 -16.64
C LYS A 139 24.74 12.12 -15.75
N THR A 140 24.68 12.29 -14.43
CA THR A 140 25.17 11.31 -13.45
C THR A 140 24.48 9.95 -13.58
N ILE A 141 23.18 9.92 -13.92
CA ILE A 141 22.39 8.69 -14.09
C ILE A 141 22.22 8.23 -15.55
N GLY A 142 22.83 8.92 -16.52
CA GLY A 142 22.68 8.60 -17.96
C GLY A 142 21.29 8.92 -18.53
N LEU A 143 20.54 9.85 -17.95
CA LEU A 143 19.28 10.35 -18.49
C LEU A 143 19.56 11.44 -19.56
N PRO A 144 19.01 11.33 -20.79
CA PRO A 144 19.27 12.32 -21.84
C PRO A 144 18.84 13.75 -21.45
N ALA A 145 19.71 14.74 -21.66
CA ALA A 145 19.41 16.15 -21.38
C ALA A 145 18.12 16.65 -22.06
N THR A 146 17.82 16.16 -23.27
CA THR A 146 16.57 16.42 -24.00
C THR A 146 15.29 16.02 -23.25
N PHE A 147 15.36 15.09 -22.28
CA PHE A 147 14.22 14.75 -21.42
C PHE A 147 14.05 15.79 -20.30
N VAL A 148 15.14 16.35 -19.79
CA VAL A 148 15.10 17.46 -18.82
C VAL A 148 14.57 18.73 -19.50
N GLU A 149 15.01 19.03 -20.72
CA GLU A 149 14.46 20.14 -21.51
C GLU A 149 12.96 19.92 -21.80
N LEU A 150 12.55 18.72 -22.26
CA LEU A 150 11.14 18.46 -22.55
C LEU A 150 10.25 18.50 -21.30
N ARG A 151 10.77 18.13 -20.12
CA ARG A 151 10.09 18.36 -18.83
C ARG A 151 9.94 19.85 -18.58
N HIS A 152 11.02 20.63 -18.67
CA HIS A 152 11.00 22.08 -18.45
C HIS A 152 9.97 22.76 -19.38
N GLN A 153 10.01 22.45 -20.68
CA GLN A 153 9.04 22.92 -21.67
C GLN A 153 7.59 22.49 -21.35
N SER A 154 7.40 21.27 -20.82
CA SER A 154 6.07 20.77 -20.42
C SER A 154 5.51 21.42 -19.15
N THR A 155 6.34 22.09 -18.32
CA THR A 155 5.91 22.69 -17.04
C THR A 155 5.97 24.22 -17.00
N HIS A 156 6.81 24.86 -17.83
CA HIS A 156 7.08 26.30 -17.76
C HIS A 156 6.96 27.04 -19.11
N GLU A 157 6.97 26.33 -20.24
CA GLU A 157 6.74 26.91 -21.57
C GLU A 157 5.36 26.50 -22.12
N GLN A 158 5.13 26.71 -23.41
CA GLN A 158 3.96 26.18 -24.10
C GLN A 158 4.03 24.65 -24.22
N LEU A 159 2.92 23.97 -23.90
CA LEU A 159 2.76 22.52 -24.04
C LEU A 159 3.32 22.01 -25.38
N PRO A 160 4.23 21.01 -25.39
CA PRO A 160 4.82 20.49 -26.61
C PRO A 160 3.81 20.00 -27.67
N SER A 161 4.28 19.87 -28.91
CA SER A 161 3.49 19.26 -29.99
C SER A 161 3.27 17.77 -29.73
N LEU A 162 2.11 17.25 -30.14
CA LEU A 162 1.75 15.84 -29.95
C LEU A 162 2.76 14.88 -30.61
N ALA A 163 3.40 15.30 -31.71
CA ALA A 163 4.50 14.55 -32.33
C ALA A 163 5.77 14.48 -31.45
N LYS A 164 6.18 15.58 -30.81
CA LYS A 164 7.32 15.60 -29.86
C LYS A 164 7.02 14.69 -28.67
N LEU A 165 5.80 14.75 -28.13
CA LEU A 165 5.34 13.93 -27.01
C LEU A 165 5.28 12.43 -27.33
N ARG A 166 4.65 12.03 -28.45
CA ARG A 166 4.60 10.63 -28.92
C ARG A 166 5.99 10.03 -29.10
N SER A 167 6.92 10.79 -29.69
CA SER A 167 8.32 10.37 -29.87
C SER A 167 9.05 10.23 -28.54
N ALA A 168 8.91 11.22 -27.65
CA ALA A 168 9.56 11.22 -26.34
C ALA A 168 9.04 10.12 -25.41
N ALA A 169 7.73 9.84 -25.39
CA ALA A 169 7.16 8.75 -24.60
C ALA A 169 7.74 7.39 -25.02
N LYS A 170 7.83 7.12 -26.33
CA LYS A 170 8.47 5.90 -26.85
C LYS A 170 9.95 5.81 -26.45
N LYS A 171 10.70 6.92 -26.55
CA LYS A 171 12.12 6.96 -26.12
C LYS A 171 12.28 6.77 -24.61
N ALA A 172 11.41 7.37 -23.79
CA ALA A 172 11.43 7.21 -22.33
C ALA A 172 11.12 5.76 -21.92
N LEU A 173 10.15 5.11 -22.54
CA LEU A 173 9.85 3.69 -22.28
C LEU A 173 11.02 2.78 -22.65
N LEU A 174 11.71 3.01 -23.78
CA LEU A 174 12.93 2.29 -24.13
C LEU A 174 14.08 2.56 -23.13
N TRP A 175 14.20 3.78 -22.61
CA TRP A 175 15.19 4.11 -21.58
C TRP A 175 14.86 3.42 -20.24
N ILE A 176 13.60 3.43 -19.80
CA ILE A 176 13.15 2.75 -18.57
C ILE A 176 13.28 1.22 -18.71
N TRP A 177 13.13 0.66 -19.92
CA TRP A 177 13.41 -0.74 -20.19
C TRP A 177 14.88 -1.09 -19.88
N GLU A 178 15.82 -0.38 -20.49
CA GLU A 178 17.26 -0.60 -20.28
C GLU A 178 17.69 -0.30 -18.85
N TYR A 179 17.20 0.78 -18.24
CA TYR A 179 17.55 1.22 -16.89
C TYR A 179 16.98 0.33 -15.77
N TYR A 180 15.84 -0.32 -15.99
CA TYR A 180 15.11 -1.03 -14.92
C TYR A 180 14.60 -2.42 -15.33
N TRP A 181 13.69 -2.51 -16.30
CA TRP A 181 12.94 -3.76 -16.56
C TRP A 181 13.80 -4.92 -17.08
N LYS A 182 14.88 -4.60 -17.82
CA LYS A 182 15.88 -5.55 -18.32
C LYS A 182 16.68 -6.21 -17.20
N HIS A 183 16.92 -5.51 -16.10
CA HIS A 183 17.69 -6.01 -14.96
C HIS A 183 16.89 -6.90 -14.00
N LEU A 184 15.58 -7.07 -14.22
CA LEU A 184 14.71 -7.89 -13.36
C LEU A 184 14.88 -9.41 -13.55
N GLY A 185 15.75 -9.86 -14.46
CA GLY A 185 16.14 -11.26 -14.63
C GLY A 185 15.09 -12.13 -15.34
N ASP A 186 15.57 -12.98 -16.24
CA ASP A 186 14.75 -13.88 -17.05
C ASP A 186 14.97 -15.33 -16.60
N ASP A 187 14.53 -15.62 -15.37
CA ASP A 187 14.39 -17.00 -14.90
C ASP A 187 13.41 -17.73 -15.84
N ALA A 188 13.76 -18.93 -16.28
CA ALA A 188 13.11 -19.59 -17.42
C ALA A 188 11.59 -19.71 -17.23
N ILE A 189 10.83 -19.13 -18.17
CA ILE A 189 9.37 -19.25 -18.21
C ILE A 189 9.05 -20.72 -18.47
N ASP A 190 8.51 -21.42 -17.46
CA ASP A 190 8.03 -22.79 -17.62
C ASP A 190 6.97 -22.84 -18.75
N PRO A 191 7.23 -23.56 -19.86
CA PRO A 191 6.27 -23.66 -20.96
C PRO A 191 4.96 -24.35 -20.55
N CYS A 192 4.99 -25.25 -19.56
CA CYS A 192 3.79 -25.85 -19.01
C CYS A 192 2.93 -24.76 -18.33
N ARG A 193 3.54 -23.94 -17.47
CA ARG A 193 2.88 -22.83 -16.77
C ARG A 193 2.32 -21.77 -17.71
N GLU A 194 3.00 -21.44 -18.80
CA GLU A 194 2.48 -20.49 -19.79
C GLU A 194 1.33 -21.10 -20.61
N ALA A 195 1.37 -22.40 -20.95
CA ALA A 195 0.25 -23.10 -21.60
C ALA A 195 -0.99 -23.13 -20.70
N VAL A 196 -0.82 -23.45 -19.40
CA VAL A 196 -1.90 -23.42 -18.40
C VAL A 196 -2.45 -22.00 -18.24
N LEU A 197 -1.60 -20.97 -18.12
CA LEU A 197 -2.04 -19.58 -18.04
C LEU A 197 -2.76 -19.10 -19.30
N THR A 198 -2.43 -19.63 -20.48
CA THR A 198 -3.12 -19.30 -21.75
C THR A 198 -4.50 -19.94 -21.79
N TYR A 199 -4.62 -21.23 -21.47
CA TYR A 199 -5.91 -21.95 -21.39
C TYR A 199 -6.92 -21.25 -20.46
N LEU A 200 -6.46 -20.71 -19.33
CA LEU A 200 -7.34 -20.01 -18.39
C LEU A 200 -7.84 -18.64 -18.91
N ARG A 201 -7.05 -17.97 -19.76
CA ARG A 201 -7.41 -16.67 -20.36
C ARG A 201 -8.37 -16.81 -21.53
N ASP A 202 -8.24 -17.87 -22.31
CA ASP A 202 -9.00 -18.07 -23.54
C ASP A 202 -10.39 -18.63 -23.26
N ASP A 203 -11.43 -18.12 -23.92
CA ASP A 203 -12.80 -18.63 -23.84
C ASP A 203 -13.22 -19.39 -25.13
N ASP A 204 -12.33 -19.53 -26.12
CA ASP A 204 -12.56 -20.39 -27.29
C ASP A 204 -12.29 -21.88 -26.96
N GLU A 205 -13.30 -22.73 -27.13
CA GLU A 205 -13.17 -24.18 -26.99
C GLU A 205 -12.20 -24.82 -27.99
N ALA A 206 -12.07 -24.29 -29.22
CA ALA A 206 -11.21 -24.88 -30.25
C ALA A 206 -9.72 -24.69 -29.90
N GLN A 207 -9.34 -23.47 -29.49
CA GLN A 207 -8.03 -23.17 -28.92
C GLN A 207 -7.80 -23.94 -27.60
N SER A 208 -8.80 -24.01 -26.73
CA SER A 208 -8.73 -24.76 -25.46
C SER A 208 -8.44 -26.26 -25.67
N ARG A 209 -9.15 -26.92 -26.61
CA ARG A 209 -8.91 -28.33 -26.98
C ARG A 209 -7.51 -28.56 -27.56
N LYS A 210 -7.00 -27.60 -28.33
CA LYS A 210 -5.63 -27.64 -28.85
C LYS A 210 -4.59 -27.53 -27.73
N LEU A 211 -4.81 -26.64 -26.77
CA LEU A 211 -3.93 -26.45 -25.60
C LEU A 211 -3.93 -27.68 -24.68
N ILE A 212 -5.08 -28.31 -24.42
CA ILE A 212 -5.14 -29.59 -23.67
C ILE A 212 -4.28 -30.66 -24.35
N LYS A 213 -4.37 -30.79 -25.69
CA LYS A 213 -3.55 -31.74 -26.45
C LYS A 213 -2.06 -31.37 -26.51
N GLU A 214 -1.72 -30.10 -26.32
CA GLU A 214 -0.34 -29.66 -26.15
C GLU A 214 0.18 -29.96 -24.73
N MET A 215 -0.70 -29.94 -23.72
CA MET A 215 -0.38 -30.32 -22.34
C MET A 215 -0.04 -31.81 -22.16
N GLU A 216 -0.58 -32.70 -23.00
CA GLU A 216 -0.21 -34.14 -23.01
C GLU A 216 1.29 -34.42 -23.31
N ARG A 217 2.10 -33.39 -23.62
CA ARG A 217 3.55 -33.52 -23.82
C ARG A 217 4.37 -33.52 -22.52
N TRP A 218 3.81 -33.02 -21.42
CA TRP A 218 4.43 -33.05 -20.09
C TRP A 218 3.82 -34.19 -19.26
N SER A 219 4.52 -34.67 -18.24
CA SER A 219 3.97 -35.68 -17.33
C SER A 219 2.78 -35.14 -16.54
N SER A 220 1.74 -35.95 -16.35
CA SER A 220 0.49 -35.54 -15.70
C SER A 220 0.72 -34.91 -14.32
N ASP A 221 1.61 -35.47 -13.50
CA ASP A 221 1.99 -34.91 -12.20
C ASP A 221 2.50 -33.47 -12.32
N MET A 222 3.35 -33.20 -13.31
CA MET A 222 3.92 -31.86 -13.58
C MET A 222 2.82 -30.89 -14.04
N VAL A 223 1.94 -31.32 -14.95
CA VAL A 223 0.81 -30.48 -15.40
C VAL A 223 -0.16 -30.20 -14.25
N LEU A 224 -0.45 -31.20 -13.41
CA LEU A 224 -1.33 -31.07 -12.25
C LEU A 224 -0.73 -30.22 -11.11
N GLU A 225 0.59 -30.31 -10.88
CA GLU A 225 1.32 -29.45 -9.94
C GLU A 225 1.34 -28.00 -10.45
N THR A 226 1.68 -27.77 -11.72
CA THR A 226 1.62 -26.45 -12.35
C THR A 226 0.20 -25.87 -12.35
N ILE A 227 -0.85 -26.67 -12.58
CA ILE A 227 -2.25 -26.23 -12.43
C ILE A 227 -2.56 -25.89 -10.97
N ALA A 228 -2.10 -26.68 -10.00
CA ALA A 228 -2.30 -26.39 -8.59
C ALA A 228 -1.59 -25.09 -8.17
N GLU A 229 -0.36 -24.83 -8.63
CA GLU A 229 0.33 -23.55 -8.45
C GLU A 229 -0.44 -22.39 -9.08
N VAL A 230 -0.86 -22.53 -10.34
CA VAL A 230 -1.53 -21.44 -11.07
C VAL A 230 -2.89 -21.13 -10.45
N ARG A 231 -3.67 -22.14 -10.06
CA ARG A 231 -4.91 -22.02 -9.27
C ARG A 231 -4.67 -21.29 -7.95
N ASN A 232 -3.56 -21.58 -7.27
CA ASN A 232 -3.16 -20.90 -6.04
C ASN A 232 -2.52 -19.51 -6.31
N SER A 233 -2.39 -19.09 -7.58
CA SER A 233 -1.77 -17.81 -7.99
C SER A 233 -2.75 -16.74 -8.47
N LEU A 234 -3.85 -17.13 -9.13
CA LEU A 234 -4.80 -16.19 -9.74
C LEU A 234 -6.02 -15.92 -8.84
N PRO A 235 -6.38 -14.65 -8.57
CA PRO A 235 -7.61 -14.32 -7.85
C PRO A 235 -8.84 -14.41 -8.77
N GLY A 236 -9.95 -14.93 -8.23
CA GLY A 236 -11.29 -14.88 -8.84
C GLY A 236 -11.86 -16.24 -9.27
N ASN A 237 -13.14 -16.45 -8.98
CA ASN A 237 -13.81 -17.76 -9.08
C ASN A 237 -13.75 -18.37 -10.50
N LYS A 238 -13.84 -17.57 -11.58
CA LYS A 238 -13.74 -18.08 -12.97
C LYS A 238 -12.39 -18.74 -13.25
N ALA A 239 -11.29 -18.21 -12.72
CA ALA A 239 -9.96 -18.81 -12.88
C ALA A 239 -9.83 -20.10 -12.06
N PHE A 240 -10.38 -20.11 -10.83
CA PHE A 240 -10.41 -21.30 -9.97
C PHE A 240 -11.22 -22.44 -10.60
N LEU A 241 -12.42 -22.14 -11.11
CA LEU A 241 -13.29 -23.11 -11.78
C LEU A 241 -12.62 -23.72 -13.02
N LYS A 242 -12.07 -22.89 -13.93
CA LYS A 242 -11.32 -23.41 -15.08
C LYS A 242 -10.09 -24.26 -14.71
N CYS A 243 -9.40 -23.94 -13.61
CA CYS A 243 -8.31 -24.79 -13.11
C CYS A 243 -8.83 -26.14 -12.59
N GLN A 244 -10.00 -26.14 -11.95
CA GLN A 244 -10.64 -27.36 -11.46
C GLN A 244 -11.16 -28.22 -12.61
N GLU A 245 -11.85 -27.62 -13.60
CA GLU A 245 -12.29 -28.26 -14.84
C GLU A 245 -11.10 -28.88 -15.59
N LEU A 246 -10.02 -28.14 -15.81
CA LEU A 246 -8.83 -28.65 -16.49
C LEU A 246 -8.18 -29.81 -15.70
N SER A 247 -8.07 -29.68 -14.37
CA SER A 247 -7.54 -30.76 -13.52
C SER A 247 -8.44 -32.01 -13.53
N GLN A 248 -9.76 -31.84 -13.62
CA GLN A 248 -10.72 -32.92 -13.68
C GLN A 248 -10.70 -33.61 -15.04
N LEU A 249 -10.72 -32.87 -16.16
CA LEU A 249 -10.62 -33.42 -17.51
C LEU A 249 -9.35 -34.26 -17.71
N LEU A 250 -8.20 -33.78 -17.20
CA LEU A 250 -6.94 -34.53 -17.25
C LEU A 250 -7.03 -35.83 -16.41
N LYS A 251 -7.57 -35.77 -15.19
CA LYS A 251 -7.75 -36.95 -14.32
C LYS A 251 -8.79 -37.94 -14.83
N GLU A 252 -9.82 -37.49 -15.54
CA GLU A 252 -10.82 -38.35 -16.18
C GLU A 252 -10.21 -39.06 -17.39
N ALA A 253 -9.41 -38.36 -18.20
CA ALA A 253 -8.64 -38.96 -19.29
C ALA A 253 -7.61 -39.97 -18.76
N GLU A 254 -6.94 -39.71 -17.64
CA GLU A 254 -6.08 -40.69 -16.97
C GLU A 254 -6.88 -41.86 -16.39
N SER A 255 -8.02 -41.64 -15.74
CA SER A 255 -8.87 -42.71 -15.22
C SER A 255 -9.42 -43.61 -16.33
N GLN A 256 -9.66 -43.06 -17.53
CA GLN A 256 -10.01 -43.84 -18.72
C GLN A 256 -8.82 -44.66 -19.22
N LYS A 257 -7.64 -44.04 -19.43
CA LYS A 257 -6.40 -44.74 -19.82
C LYS A 257 -6.03 -45.86 -18.82
N GLN A 258 -6.24 -45.62 -17.52
CA GLN A 258 -6.02 -46.60 -16.45
C GLN A 258 -7.06 -47.74 -16.47
N LYS A 259 -8.35 -47.43 -16.65
CA LYS A 259 -9.41 -48.45 -16.78
C LYS A 259 -9.23 -49.32 -18.02
N GLU A 260 -8.76 -48.75 -19.14
CA GLU A 260 -8.41 -49.53 -20.33
C GLU A 260 -7.21 -50.46 -20.09
N ALA A 261 -6.23 -50.06 -19.26
CA ALA A 261 -5.15 -50.94 -18.83
C ALA A 261 -5.62 -52.03 -17.83
N ASP A 262 -6.49 -51.68 -16.88
CA ASP A 262 -6.99 -52.60 -15.86
C ASP A 262 -7.96 -53.65 -16.46
N LEU A 263 -8.76 -53.28 -17.46
CA LEU A 263 -9.63 -54.18 -18.23
C LEU A 263 -8.84 -55.24 -19.04
N VAL A 264 -7.56 -55.03 -19.30
CA VAL A 264 -6.67 -56.01 -19.95
C VAL A 264 -6.09 -57.02 -18.94
N THR A 265 -6.15 -56.76 -17.63
CA THR A 265 -5.43 -57.56 -16.62
C THR A 265 -6.29 -58.47 -15.74
N ASN A 266 -7.57 -58.13 -15.49
CA ASN A 266 -8.40 -58.89 -14.54
C ASN A 266 -9.64 -59.56 -15.17
N ALA A 267 -9.45 -60.80 -15.62
CA ALA A 267 -10.54 -61.68 -16.07
C ALA A 267 -10.45 -63.07 -15.42
N THR A 268 -10.88 -63.23 -14.17
CA THR A 268 -11.34 -64.53 -13.61
C THR A 268 -12.03 -64.41 -12.23
N LYS A 269 -13.01 -65.29 -11.99
CA LYS A 269 -13.61 -65.71 -10.69
C LYS A 269 -14.65 -64.84 -9.97
N ASP A 270 -15.89 -65.03 -10.41
CA ASP A 270 -16.98 -65.70 -9.66
C ASP A 270 -17.50 -65.19 -8.29
N THR A 271 -18.80 -64.92 -8.25
CA THR A 271 -19.69 -64.62 -7.11
C THR A 271 -20.20 -65.91 -6.41
N PRO A 272 -20.88 -65.84 -5.23
CA PRO A 272 -22.35 -65.73 -5.23
C PRO A 272 -23.01 -64.94 -4.06
N MET A 273 -24.36 -64.94 -4.07
CA MET A 273 -25.36 -64.27 -3.21
C MET A 273 -25.35 -64.76 -1.72
N ASP A 274 -26.11 -64.24 -0.74
CA ASP A 274 -27.56 -63.92 -0.73
C ASP A 274 -28.01 -63.12 0.54
N GLY A 275 -29.26 -62.63 0.57
CA GLY A 275 -29.97 -62.13 1.77
C GLY A 275 -30.67 -60.77 1.62
N ALA A 276 -31.97 -60.68 1.96
CA ALA A 276 -32.79 -59.47 1.78
C ALA A 276 -33.69 -59.14 2.99
N HIS A 277 -33.97 -57.85 3.26
CA HIS A 277 -35.04 -57.42 4.19
C HIS A 277 -35.59 -55.98 3.95
N VAL A 278 -36.54 -55.86 3.00
CA VAL A 278 -37.89 -55.25 3.17
C VAL A 278 -38.07 -53.93 3.99
N LEU A 279 -38.43 -52.84 3.26
CA LEU A 279 -39.17 -51.60 3.66
C LEU A 279 -38.45 -50.58 4.61
N ARG A 280 -38.71 -49.26 4.54
CA ARG A 280 -39.75 -48.46 3.83
C ARG A 280 -39.22 -47.07 3.40
N ALA A 281 -39.97 -46.35 2.54
CA ALA A 281 -39.76 -44.94 2.14
C ALA A 281 -39.75 -43.96 3.35
N ALA A 282 -39.30 -42.70 3.27
CA ALA A 282 -39.24 -41.73 2.14
C ALA A 282 -38.20 -40.61 2.47
N ASP A 283 -37.80 -39.64 1.63
CA ASP A 283 -38.12 -39.30 0.23
C ASP A 283 -36.93 -38.55 -0.44
N VAL A 284 -37.04 -38.19 -1.73
CA VAL A 284 -35.97 -37.60 -2.57
C VAL A 284 -35.53 -36.18 -2.15
N PRO A 285 -34.20 -35.89 -2.11
CA PRO A 285 -33.67 -34.53 -2.09
C PRO A 285 -32.85 -34.17 -3.34
N GLU A 286 -33.47 -33.54 -4.35
CA GLU A 286 -32.90 -32.61 -5.35
C GLU A 286 -33.98 -32.20 -6.37
N PRO A 287 -33.86 -31.08 -7.14
CA PRO A 287 -32.78 -30.09 -7.14
C PRO A 287 -33.24 -28.63 -6.92
N ALA A 288 -32.32 -27.77 -6.52
CA ALA A 288 -32.19 -26.33 -6.87
C ALA A 288 -31.20 -25.65 -5.90
N GLN A 289 -30.27 -24.84 -6.42
CA GLN A 289 -29.37 -24.00 -5.63
C GLN A 289 -29.96 -22.60 -5.48
N GLU A 290 -29.78 -21.98 -4.31
CA GLU A 290 -29.69 -20.52 -4.08
C GLU A 290 -29.21 -20.34 -2.62
N ASP A 291 -27.91 -20.38 -2.37
CA ASP A 291 -26.97 -19.24 -2.45
C ASP A 291 -27.17 -18.21 -1.32
N ARG A 292 -26.34 -18.37 -0.28
CA ARG A 292 -25.93 -17.27 0.61
C ARG A 292 -24.42 -17.16 0.51
N GLY A 293 -23.94 -16.18 -0.24
CA GLY A 293 -22.53 -16.05 -0.67
C GLY A 293 -21.47 -15.87 0.42
N TRP A 294 -21.83 -15.92 1.71
CA TRP A 294 -20.90 -15.84 2.84
C TRP A 294 -21.03 -17.07 3.78
N SER A 295 -19.97 -17.61 4.41
CA SER A 295 -18.57 -17.09 4.72
C SER A 295 -15.87 -18.34 4.03
N ARG A 296 -15.09 -19.22 4.80
CA ARG A 296 -13.63 -19.60 4.92
C ARG A 296 -13.11 -21.00 4.35
N PHE A 297 -12.66 -22.04 5.11
CA PHE A 297 -12.19 -23.41 4.61
C PHE A 297 -11.92 -24.61 5.65
N GLU A 298 -12.84 -25.59 5.88
CA GLU A 298 -12.83 -26.57 7.00
C GLU A 298 -11.96 -27.81 6.79
N GLY A 299 -11.50 -28.34 7.91
CA GLY A 299 -10.60 -29.48 8.04
C GLY A 299 -9.53 -29.14 9.07
N THR A 300 -8.44 -29.90 9.10
CA THR A 300 -7.28 -29.54 9.92
C THR A 300 -6.51 -28.39 9.25
N TRP A 301 -6.71 -27.16 9.74
CA TRP A 301 -5.99 -25.97 9.25
C TRP A 301 -4.46 -26.13 9.41
N LYS A 302 -3.72 -25.57 8.46
CA LYS A 302 -2.24 -25.59 8.44
C LYS A 302 -1.73 -24.17 8.21
N ALA A 303 -0.77 -23.74 9.02
CA ALA A 303 -0.18 -22.41 8.95
C ALA A 303 0.48 -22.15 7.58
N LYS A 304 0.12 -21.02 6.97
CA LYS A 304 0.58 -20.54 5.66
C LYS A 304 0.90 -19.04 5.77
N PRO A 305 1.72 -18.46 4.87
CA PRO A 305 1.95 -17.02 4.86
C PRO A 305 0.69 -16.26 4.45
N ILE A 306 0.55 -15.03 4.96
CA ILE A 306 -0.58 -14.13 4.65
C ILE A 306 -0.65 -13.91 3.14
N GLY A 307 -1.87 -13.97 2.58
CA GLY A 307 -2.11 -14.05 1.14
C GLY A 307 -2.29 -15.49 0.62
N ILE A 308 -2.02 -16.51 1.45
CA ILE A 308 -2.38 -17.92 1.21
C ILE A 308 -3.36 -18.41 2.31
N GLY A 309 -4.24 -17.51 2.78
CA GLY A 309 -5.25 -17.69 3.85
C GLY A 309 -4.67 -17.69 5.28
N SER A 310 -5.37 -17.26 6.34
CA SER A 310 -6.78 -16.79 6.45
C SER A 310 -6.83 -15.51 7.32
N HIS A 311 -7.61 -15.48 8.43
CA HIS A 311 -7.75 -14.34 9.37
C HIS A 311 -7.49 -14.80 10.82
N ASP A 312 -7.27 -13.86 11.76
CA ASP A 312 -6.96 -14.14 13.18
C ASP A 312 -8.21 -14.48 14.06
N ASN A 313 -9.36 -14.73 13.43
CA ASN A 313 -10.65 -14.91 14.11
C ASN A 313 -10.85 -16.35 14.62
N TYR A 314 -11.40 -16.48 15.83
CA TYR A 314 -11.90 -17.74 16.38
C TYR A 314 -13.40 -17.93 16.11
N ALA A 315 -13.82 -19.18 16.00
CA ALA A 315 -15.21 -19.62 16.02
C ALA A 315 -15.29 -20.89 16.89
N TYR A 316 -16.33 -21.04 17.70
CA TYR A 316 -16.39 -22.09 18.73
C TYR A 316 -17.61 -22.99 18.56
N LEU A 317 -17.37 -24.28 18.28
CA LEU A 317 -18.39 -25.32 18.30
C LEU A 317 -18.50 -25.87 19.72
N VAL A 318 -19.65 -25.66 20.37
CA VAL A 318 -19.99 -26.22 21.68
C VAL A 318 -21.01 -27.35 21.48
N ILE A 319 -20.83 -28.47 22.17
CA ILE A 319 -21.62 -29.71 22.01
C ILE A 319 -21.97 -30.23 23.41
N ASP A 320 -23.24 -30.54 23.69
CA ASP A 320 -23.59 -31.39 24.82
C ASP A 320 -23.32 -32.85 24.45
N ASP A 321 -22.35 -33.48 25.12
CA ASP A 321 -21.96 -34.85 24.85
C ASP A 321 -23.10 -35.88 25.09
N LYS A 322 -24.17 -35.50 25.81
CA LYS A 322 -25.28 -36.39 26.19
C LYS A 322 -26.37 -36.45 25.11
N SER A 323 -26.82 -35.30 24.61
CA SER A 323 -27.81 -35.18 23.53
C SER A 323 -27.18 -35.17 22.13
N LYS A 324 -25.90 -34.79 22.04
CA LYS A 324 -25.19 -34.33 20.83
C LYS A 324 -25.72 -33.01 20.24
N ASP A 325 -26.61 -32.31 20.94
CA ASP A 325 -27.03 -30.96 20.56
C ASP A 325 -25.83 -30.02 20.56
N ALA A 326 -25.66 -29.24 19.49
CA ALA A 326 -24.53 -28.36 19.28
C ALA A 326 -24.95 -26.95 18.86
N VAL A 327 -24.15 -25.96 19.28
CA VAL A 327 -24.24 -24.57 18.85
C VAL A 327 -22.88 -24.09 18.36
N ILE A 328 -22.88 -23.26 17.32
CA ILE A 328 -21.67 -22.64 16.76
C ILE A 328 -21.65 -21.14 17.06
N ILE A 329 -20.52 -20.62 17.53
CA ILE A 329 -20.37 -19.25 18.06
C ILE A 329 -19.34 -18.47 17.25
N ASP A 330 -19.68 -17.22 16.89
CA ASP A 330 -18.89 -16.33 16.04
C ASP A 330 -18.30 -17.04 14.80
N PRO A 331 -19.11 -17.67 13.94
CA PRO A 331 -18.67 -18.25 12.66
C PRO A 331 -18.34 -17.18 11.61
N ALA A 332 -17.45 -16.25 11.97
CA ALA A 332 -17.21 -14.96 11.34
C ALA A 332 -16.63 -15.01 9.90
N ASN A 333 -16.49 -16.19 9.28
CA ASN A 333 -16.00 -16.32 7.91
C ASN A 333 -16.45 -17.68 7.30
N PRO A 334 -16.78 -17.72 5.99
CA PRO A 334 -17.72 -19.19 5.07
C PRO A 334 -17.35 -20.66 5.43
N PRO A 335 -16.80 -21.54 4.56
CA PRO A 335 -16.80 -22.95 4.85
C PRO A 335 -15.57 -23.32 5.70
N GLU A 336 -15.10 -22.54 6.72
CA GLU A 336 -14.39 -23.07 7.95
C GLU A 336 -15.42 -23.34 9.06
N VAL A 337 -16.71 -23.28 8.72
CA VAL A 337 -17.81 -23.73 9.57
C VAL A 337 -18.98 -24.25 8.71
N ALA A 338 -18.68 -24.82 7.52
CA ALA A 338 -19.67 -25.58 6.74
C ALA A 338 -19.26 -27.03 6.35
N PRO A 339 -18.07 -27.39 5.82
CA PRO A 339 -17.68 -28.75 5.47
C PRO A 339 -17.41 -29.74 6.63
N VAL A 340 -16.72 -29.37 7.73
CA VAL A 340 -16.59 -30.19 8.96
C VAL A 340 -17.84 -30.12 9.84
N LEU A 341 -18.61 -29.03 9.85
CA LEU A 341 -19.98 -29.10 10.40
C LEU A 341 -20.84 -30.09 9.59
N LYS A 342 -20.80 -30.03 8.26
CA LYS A 342 -21.47 -31.02 7.39
C LYS A 342 -20.91 -32.43 7.59
N GLU A 343 -19.59 -32.61 7.72
CA GLU A 343 -18.96 -33.92 8.00
C GLU A 343 -19.41 -34.46 9.37
N ALA A 344 -19.45 -33.61 10.40
CA ALA A 344 -19.86 -33.99 11.74
C ALA A 344 -21.36 -34.33 11.82
N ILE A 345 -22.21 -33.59 11.11
CA ILE A 345 -23.64 -33.88 10.98
C ILE A 345 -23.84 -35.18 10.17
N GLN A 346 -23.19 -35.32 9.00
CA GLN A 346 -23.29 -36.51 8.14
C GLN A 346 -22.74 -37.78 8.81
N ALA A 347 -21.72 -37.64 9.67
CA ALA A 347 -21.18 -38.73 10.47
C ALA A 347 -21.94 -38.96 11.80
N GLY A 348 -23.06 -38.27 12.04
CA GLY A 348 -23.89 -38.43 13.25
C GLY A 348 -23.20 -38.03 14.56
N LYS A 349 -22.16 -37.19 14.49
CA LYS A 349 -21.35 -36.74 15.65
C LYS A 349 -22.03 -35.60 16.42
N ILE A 350 -22.80 -34.75 15.72
CA ILE A 350 -23.50 -33.57 16.28
C ILE A 350 -24.91 -33.41 15.69
N ASN A 351 -25.79 -32.79 16.46
CA ASN A 351 -27.08 -32.24 16.06
C ASN A 351 -27.02 -30.72 16.19
N LEU A 352 -26.79 -29.98 15.10
CA LEU A 352 -26.65 -28.53 15.15
C LEU A 352 -28.02 -27.86 15.34
N THR A 353 -28.30 -27.33 16.53
CA THR A 353 -29.64 -26.83 16.92
C THR A 353 -29.80 -25.32 16.74
N ALA A 354 -28.71 -24.56 16.92
CA ALA A 354 -28.71 -23.10 16.83
C ALA A 354 -27.37 -22.57 16.30
N ILE A 355 -27.38 -21.31 15.91
CA ILE A 355 -26.24 -20.55 15.43
C ILE A 355 -26.16 -19.25 16.24
N LEU A 356 -24.99 -18.95 16.81
CA LEU A 356 -24.71 -17.69 17.47
C LEU A 356 -23.92 -16.80 16.50
N LYS A 357 -24.65 -15.98 15.70
CA LYS A 357 -24.24 -15.12 14.54
C LYS A 357 -24.09 -15.86 13.19
N GLU A 358 -24.54 -15.26 12.07
CA GLU A 358 -24.93 -15.97 10.82
C GLU A 358 -23.92 -17.01 10.25
N LEU A 359 -24.47 -18.15 9.83
CA LEU A 359 -23.93 -19.03 8.80
C LEU A 359 -24.91 -19.17 7.65
N GLY A 360 -24.42 -19.24 6.41
CA GLY A 360 -25.20 -19.50 5.19
C GLY A 360 -25.72 -20.94 5.07
N ILE A 361 -26.29 -21.50 6.15
CA ILE A 361 -26.81 -22.86 6.27
C ILE A 361 -28.25 -22.79 6.80
N SER A 362 -29.15 -23.57 6.21
CA SER A 362 -30.61 -23.45 6.29
C SER A 362 -31.26 -23.40 7.69
N GLN A 363 -32.21 -22.47 7.88
CA GLN A 363 -33.37 -22.50 8.82
C GLN A 363 -33.14 -22.71 10.34
N LEU A 364 -31.92 -22.75 10.84
CA LEU A 364 -31.67 -22.85 12.29
C LEU A 364 -31.99 -21.54 13.05
N GLU A 365 -32.23 -21.63 14.37
CA GLU A 365 -32.40 -20.45 15.24
C GLU A 365 -31.07 -19.68 15.30
N ILE A 366 -31.05 -18.45 14.77
CA ILE A 366 -29.90 -17.56 14.87
C ILE A 366 -30.10 -16.66 16.09
N ILE A 367 -29.31 -16.91 17.14
CA ILE A 367 -29.34 -16.19 18.39
C ILE A 367 -28.26 -15.09 18.35
N GLY A 368 -28.57 -13.84 18.72
CA GLY A 368 -27.58 -12.77 18.65
C GLY A 368 -28.09 -11.38 19.02
N GLY A 369 -27.23 -10.38 18.78
CA GLY A 369 -27.57 -8.97 18.90
C GLY A 369 -28.69 -8.57 17.93
N LYS A 370 -29.49 -7.57 18.32
CA LYS A 370 -30.72 -7.20 17.59
C LYS A 370 -30.50 -6.61 16.20
N ASP A 371 -29.28 -6.14 15.92
CA ASP A 371 -28.93 -5.45 14.67
C ASP A 371 -28.03 -6.34 13.76
N CYS A 372 -27.69 -7.55 14.21
CA CYS A 372 -26.96 -8.54 13.42
C CYS A 372 -27.87 -9.18 12.35
N ASP A 373 -27.36 -9.27 11.12
CA ASP A 373 -28.08 -9.90 10.00
C ASP A 373 -28.52 -11.34 10.31
N GLY A 374 -29.75 -11.66 9.91
CA GLY A 374 -30.34 -13.00 10.02
C GLY A 374 -30.79 -13.43 11.43
N VAL A 375 -30.55 -12.64 12.49
CA VAL A 375 -30.93 -13.02 13.86
C VAL A 375 -32.45 -13.24 13.98
N THR A 376 -32.82 -14.42 14.49
CA THR A 376 -34.21 -14.82 14.76
C THR A 376 -34.58 -14.62 16.23
N LYS A 377 -33.60 -14.46 17.13
CA LYS A 377 -33.81 -14.31 18.57
C LYS A 377 -32.72 -13.50 19.25
N THR A 378 -33.09 -12.43 19.94
CA THR A 378 -32.21 -11.67 20.82
C THR A 378 -32.61 -11.94 22.28
N PRO A 379 -31.78 -12.64 23.08
CA PRO A 379 -32.06 -12.86 24.49
C PRO A 379 -31.92 -11.54 25.26
N GLN A 380 -32.72 -11.34 26.30
CA GLN A 380 -32.58 -10.18 27.20
C GLN A 380 -31.30 -10.30 28.05
N HIS A 381 -30.80 -9.17 28.57
CA HIS A 381 -29.67 -9.22 29.52
C HIS A 381 -30.06 -10.04 30.76
N GLY A 382 -29.34 -11.14 30.99
CA GLY A 382 -29.58 -12.07 32.08
C GLY A 382 -30.54 -13.22 31.76
N GLU A 383 -31.17 -13.24 30.58
CA GLU A 383 -32.00 -14.34 30.12
C GLU A 383 -31.19 -15.64 29.99
N THR A 384 -31.79 -16.76 30.42
CA THR A 384 -31.16 -18.09 30.37
C THR A 384 -32.00 -19.06 29.55
N PHE A 385 -31.34 -19.76 28.62
CA PHE A 385 -31.89 -20.85 27.81
C PHE A 385 -30.96 -22.08 27.91
N LYS A 386 -31.22 -23.14 27.12
CA LYS A 386 -30.46 -24.40 27.21
C LYS A 386 -30.05 -24.97 25.86
N LEU A 387 -28.96 -25.75 25.89
CA LEU A 387 -28.48 -26.62 24.82
C LEU A 387 -28.22 -28.01 25.44
N GLY A 388 -29.08 -28.99 25.20
CA GLY A 388 -29.02 -30.26 25.93
C GLY A 388 -29.11 -30.05 27.45
N SER A 389 -28.10 -30.50 28.22
CA SER A 389 -27.99 -30.15 29.65
C SER A 389 -27.41 -28.77 29.94
N ILE A 390 -26.64 -28.20 29.01
CA ILE A 390 -25.87 -26.96 29.19
C ILE A 390 -26.82 -25.77 29.39
N SER A 391 -26.56 -24.97 30.41
CA SER A 391 -27.26 -23.72 30.70
C SER A 391 -26.54 -22.56 30.01
N ILE A 392 -27.24 -21.76 29.19
CA ILE A 392 -26.66 -20.62 28.44
C ILE A 392 -27.34 -19.33 28.86
N LYS A 393 -26.56 -18.33 29.30
CA LYS A 393 -27.04 -17.02 29.76
C LYS A 393 -26.50 -15.89 28.87
N GLY A 394 -27.40 -15.05 28.35
CA GLY A 394 -27.05 -13.87 27.58
C GLY A 394 -26.59 -12.71 28.47
N VAL A 395 -25.38 -12.20 28.26
CA VAL A 395 -24.80 -11.08 29.00
C VAL A 395 -24.51 -9.93 28.04
N HIS A 396 -25.45 -8.98 27.91
CA HIS A 396 -25.26 -7.81 27.05
C HIS A 396 -24.06 -6.98 27.50
N THR A 397 -23.18 -6.63 26.56
CA THR A 397 -21.94 -5.86 26.76
C THR A 397 -21.76 -4.83 25.64
N PRO A 398 -22.68 -3.85 25.50
CA PRO A 398 -22.54 -2.80 24.49
C PRO A 398 -21.26 -2.01 24.73
N CYS A 399 -20.48 -1.75 23.68
CA CYS A 399 -19.42 -0.73 23.57
C CYS A 399 -18.65 -0.90 22.25
N HIS A 400 -18.31 -2.16 21.92
CA HIS A 400 -17.62 -2.47 20.66
C HIS A 400 -18.58 -2.28 19.49
N THR A 401 -19.69 -3.04 19.49
CA THR A 401 -20.96 -2.63 18.89
C THR A 401 -21.97 -2.33 20.01
N GLN A 402 -23.07 -1.66 19.68
CA GLN A 402 -24.18 -1.41 20.62
C GLN A 402 -25.07 -2.64 20.87
N ASP A 403 -25.00 -3.67 20.02
CA ASP A 403 -25.77 -4.92 20.15
C ASP A 403 -24.95 -6.11 20.68
N SER A 404 -23.69 -5.89 21.09
CA SER A 404 -22.76 -6.92 21.56
C SER A 404 -23.30 -7.71 22.76
N ILE A 405 -23.31 -9.05 22.66
CA ILE A 405 -23.72 -9.99 23.71
C ILE A 405 -22.61 -11.03 23.94
N CYS A 406 -22.16 -11.18 25.19
CA CYS A 406 -21.34 -12.30 25.63
C CYS A 406 -22.24 -13.46 26.07
N PHE A 407 -21.83 -14.70 25.84
CA PHE A 407 -22.60 -15.89 26.22
C PHE A 407 -21.87 -16.68 27.31
N PHE A 408 -22.43 -16.66 28.53
CA PHE A 408 -21.95 -17.44 29.67
C PHE A 408 -22.62 -18.81 29.66
N MET A 409 -21.85 -19.88 29.86
CA MET A 409 -22.33 -21.27 29.80
C MET A 409 -21.86 -22.08 31.01
N GLU A 410 -22.76 -22.93 31.55
CA GLU A 410 -22.49 -23.83 32.67
C GLU A 410 -22.98 -25.26 32.35
N ASP A 411 -22.14 -26.29 32.54
CA ASP A 411 -22.57 -27.71 32.65
C ASP A 411 -21.99 -28.32 33.93
N GLY A 412 -22.86 -28.54 34.92
CA GLY A 412 -22.45 -29.02 36.25
C GLY A 412 -21.55 -28.04 36.99
N ASN A 413 -20.24 -28.30 36.99
CA ASN A 413 -19.21 -27.44 37.59
C ASN A 413 -18.38 -26.67 36.53
N ASP A 414 -18.43 -27.07 35.26
CA ASP A 414 -17.60 -26.51 34.21
C ASP A 414 -18.24 -25.22 33.65
N ARG A 415 -17.41 -24.18 33.45
CA ARG A 415 -17.84 -22.83 33.10
C ARG A 415 -17.06 -22.22 31.95
N ALA A 416 -17.77 -21.62 31.00
CA ALA A 416 -17.20 -20.89 29.88
C ALA A 416 -17.90 -19.54 29.67
N VAL A 417 -17.19 -18.56 29.15
CA VAL A 417 -17.79 -17.34 28.60
C VAL A 417 -17.19 -17.00 27.24
N PHE A 418 -18.07 -16.89 26.25
CA PHE A 418 -17.74 -16.48 24.90
C PHE A 418 -17.93 -14.97 24.79
N THR A 419 -16.85 -14.23 24.53
CA THR A 419 -16.79 -12.78 24.77
C THR A 419 -16.71 -11.93 23.50
N GLY A 420 -16.65 -12.56 22.32
CA GLY A 420 -16.49 -11.89 21.04
C GLY A 420 -15.35 -10.87 21.09
N ASP A 421 -15.65 -9.64 20.68
CA ASP A 421 -14.70 -8.52 20.64
C ASP A 421 -14.74 -7.63 21.90
N THR A 422 -15.54 -7.96 22.91
CA THR A 422 -15.63 -7.20 24.17
C THR A 422 -14.35 -7.40 25.00
N LEU A 423 -14.08 -8.64 25.40
CA LEU A 423 -12.94 -9.04 26.23
C LEU A 423 -12.02 -9.96 25.42
N PHE A 424 -10.73 -9.60 25.34
CA PHE A 424 -9.66 -10.43 24.80
C PHE A 424 -8.70 -10.82 25.93
N ILE A 425 -7.95 -11.91 25.77
CA ILE A 425 -6.90 -12.27 26.74
C ILE A 425 -5.91 -11.11 26.88
N GLY A 426 -5.83 -10.52 28.07
CA GLY A 426 -5.01 -9.34 28.40
C GLY A 426 -5.41 -8.04 27.69
N GLY A 427 -6.60 -7.94 27.08
CA GLY A 427 -7.05 -6.76 26.34
C GLY A 427 -8.56 -6.58 26.24
N CYS A 428 -9.00 -5.62 25.44
CA CYS A 428 -10.42 -5.37 25.15
C CYS A 428 -10.63 -4.84 23.72
N GLY A 429 -11.89 -4.79 23.29
CA GLY A 429 -12.32 -4.22 22.02
C GLY A 429 -11.92 -2.76 21.82
N ARG A 430 -11.86 -2.33 20.55
CA ARG A 430 -11.95 -0.90 20.21
C ARG A 430 -13.39 -0.45 20.44
N PHE A 431 -13.56 0.76 20.97
CA PHE A 431 -14.88 1.34 21.20
C PHE A 431 -15.28 2.02 19.88
N PHE A 432 -15.96 1.30 18.98
CA PHE A 432 -16.38 1.86 17.69
C PHE A 432 -17.73 2.57 17.79
N GLU A 433 -18.66 2.01 18.57
CA GLU A 433 -20.04 2.51 18.71
C GLU A 433 -20.40 2.97 20.13
N GLY A 434 -19.43 3.00 21.05
CA GLY A 434 -19.67 3.30 22.46
C GLY A 434 -18.48 3.93 23.19
N SER A 435 -18.60 4.02 24.51
CA SER A 435 -17.74 4.82 25.39
C SER A 435 -16.93 4.00 26.38
N ALA A 436 -15.97 4.65 27.03
CA ALA A 436 -15.20 4.06 28.13
C ALA A 436 -16.06 3.72 29.37
N ALA A 437 -17.18 4.41 29.57
CA ALA A 437 -18.14 4.06 30.63
C ALA A 437 -18.83 2.72 30.33
N GLU A 438 -19.24 2.52 29.08
CA GLU A 438 -19.85 1.26 28.61
C GLU A 438 -18.86 0.08 28.64
N MET A 439 -17.60 0.27 28.23
CA MET A 439 -16.58 -0.78 28.39
C MET A 439 -16.26 -1.07 29.85
N HIS A 440 -16.24 -0.05 30.72
CA HIS A 440 -16.04 -0.26 32.16
C HIS A 440 -17.19 -1.09 32.77
N GLU A 441 -18.44 -0.74 32.47
CA GLU A 441 -19.64 -1.51 32.84
C GLU A 441 -19.57 -2.95 32.30
N ALA A 442 -19.27 -3.13 31.02
CA ALA A 442 -19.16 -4.45 30.38
C ALA A 442 -18.09 -5.34 31.04
N LEU A 443 -16.86 -4.85 31.18
CA LEU A 443 -15.76 -5.65 31.72
C LEU A 443 -15.80 -5.76 33.24
N ASN A 444 -15.86 -4.62 33.94
CA ASN A 444 -15.56 -4.52 35.38
C ASN A 444 -16.80 -4.69 36.27
N LYS A 445 -18.02 -4.58 35.72
CA LYS A 445 -19.28 -4.76 36.47
C LYS A 445 -20.10 -5.96 36.00
N ARG A 446 -20.09 -6.29 34.71
CA ARG A 446 -20.81 -7.46 34.15
C ARG A 446 -19.94 -8.71 34.06
N LEU A 447 -18.85 -8.71 33.27
CA LEU A 447 -18.01 -9.90 33.10
C LEU A 447 -17.21 -10.25 34.36
N ALA A 448 -16.66 -9.26 35.08
CA ALA A 448 -15.94 -9.47 36.35
C ALA A 448 -16.82 -9.98 37.51
N ALA A 449 -18.15 -9.96 37.35
CA ALA A 449 -19.13 -10.52 38.29
C ALA A 449 -19.51 -11.98 37.96
N LEU A 450 -18.97 -12.56 36.88
CA LEU A 450 -19.03 -14.00 36.64
C LEU A 450 -18.07 -14.74 37.61
N PRO A 451 -18.32 -16.03 37.90
CA PRO A 451 -17.44 -16.84 38.74
C PRO A 451 -15.99 -16.86 38.25
N GLU A 452 -15.02 -16.79 39.16
CA GLU A 452 -13.59 -16.64 38.81
C GLU A 452 -12.97 -17.85 38.12
N ASP A 453 -13.63 -19.01 38.18
CA ASP A 453 -13.31 -20.25 37.46
C ASP A 453 -13.82 -20.29 36.01
N THR A 454 -14.59 -19.27 35.57
CA THR A 454 -15.15 -19.20 34.21
C THR A 454 -14.05 -18.99 33.16
N VAL A 455 -13.87 -19.96 32.26
CA VAL A 455 -12.87 -19.92 31.17
C VAL A 455 -13.29 -18.96 30.06
N VAL A 456 -12.37 -18.12 29.58
CA VAL A 456 -12.63 -17.07 28.57
C VAL A 456 -12.31 -17.55 27.15
N TYR A 457 -13.25 -17.31 26.23
CA TYR A 457 -13.18 -17.64 24.81
C TYR A 457 -13.45 -16.40 23.93
N PRO A 458 -12.41 -15.66 23.50
CA PRO A 458 -12.56 -14.40 22.76
C PRO A 458 -12.68 -14.59 21.24
N GLY A 459 -13.12 -13.55 20.53
CA GLY A 459 -13.30 -13.57 19.06
C GLY A 459 -12.00 -13.63 18.23
N HIS A 460 -10.84 -13.27 18.78
CA HIS A 460 -9.58 -13.13 18.03
C HIS A 460 -8.32 -13.50 18.84
N GLU A 461 -7.26 -13.94 18.16
CA GLU A 461 -5.94 -14.22 18.75
C GLU A 461 -5.04 -12.98 18.90
N TYR A 462 -5.56 -11.92 19.53
CA TYR A 462 -4.79 -10.68 19.73
C TYR A 462 -3.81 -10.72 20.92
N THR A 463 -3.70 -11.84 21.64
CA THR A 463 -3.01 -11.95 22.94
C THR A 463 -1.58 -11.42 22.89
N LYS A 464 -0.80 -11.78 21.87
CA LYS A 464 0.60 -11.29 21.74
C LYS A 464 0.69 -9.77 21.62
N SER A 465 -0.27 -9.13 20.94
CA SER A 465 -0.32 -7.66 20.84
C SER A 465 -0.83 -7.02 22.14
N ASN A 466 -1.81 -7.67 22.79
CA ASN A 466 -2.40 -7.22 24.05
C ASN A 466 -1.37 -7.19 25.17
N VAL A 467 -0.56 -8.24 25.28
CA VAL A 467 0.33 -8.43 26.42
C VAL A 467 1.63 -7.64 26.28
N LYS A 468 2.09 -7.37 25.05
CA LYS A 468 3.13 -6.34 24.81
C LYS A 468 2.70 -4.96 25.33
N PHE A 469 1.45 -4.58 25.12
CA PHE A 469 0.88 -3.36 25.69
C PHE A 469 0.72 -3.47 27.21
N GLY A 470 0.18 -4.58 27.72
CA GLY A 470 0.03 -4.83 29.17
C GLY A 470 1.35 -4.68 29.93
N ILE A 471 2.43 -5.27 29.43
CA ILE A 471 3.81 -5.14 29.94
C ILE A 471 4.36 -3.71 29.86
N SER A 472 3.91 -2.90 28.89
CA SER A 472 4.30 -1.49 28.82
C SER A 472 3.58 -0.59 29.85
N VAL A 473 2.53 -1.12 30.49
CA VAL A 473 1.77 -0.48 31.57
C VAL A 473 2.20 -1.11 32.91
N SER A 474 1.78 -2.34 33.20
CA SER A 474 2.02 -3.03 34.47
C SER A 474 3.10 -4.11 34.33
N GLN A 475 3.97 -4.19 35.34
CA GLN A 475 5.03 -5.20 35.43
C GLN A 475 4.72 -6.26 36.50
N SER A 476 3.46 -6.41 36.91
CA SER A 476 3.06 -7.37 37.95
C SER A 476 3.29 -8.83 37.52
N GLU A 477 3.47 -9.73 38.50
CA GLU A 477 3.74 -11.15 38.26
C GLU A 477 2.72 -11.85 37.33
N PRO A 478 1.38 -11.60 37.45
CA PRO A 478 0.40 -12.13 36.50
C PRO A 478 0.66 -11.68 35.05
N VAL A 479 0.98 -10.39 34.82
CA VAL A 479 1.24 -9.87 33.46
C VAL A 479 2.53 -10.48 32.88
N GLN A 480 3.57 -10.67 33.69
CA GLN A 480 4.81 -11.35 33.27
C GLN A 480 4.58 -12.85 32.98
N LYS A 481 3.74 -13.53 33.76
CA LYS A 481 3.31 -14.92 33.50
C LYS A 481 2.55 -15.02 32.19
N LEU A 482 1.59 -14.13 31.94
CA LEU A 482 0.85 -14.09 30.69
C LEU A 482 1.77 -13.77 29.49
N HIS A 483 2.74 -12.88 29.62
CA HIS A 483 3.72 -12.59 28.55
C HIS A 483 4.55 -13.85 28.23
N SER A 484 5.05 -14.51 29.26
CA SER A 484 5.81 -15.76 29.14
C SER A 484 4.98 -16.88 28.51
N TYR A 485 3.68 -16.96 28.83
CA TYR A 485 2.77 -17.91 28.20
C TYR A 485 2.52 -17.56 26.73
N ALA A 486 2.21 -16.29 26.44
CA ALA A 486 1.90 -15.82 25.10
C ALA A 486 3.06 -16.12 24.15
N ASP A 487 4.30 -15.69 24.46
CA ASP A 487 5.46 -15.90 23.58
C ASP A 487 5.68 -17.36 23.21
N ASN A 488 5.58 -18.27 24.18
CA ASN A 488 5.83 -19.71 24.01
C ASN A 488 4.68 -20.47 23.32
N ASN A 489 3.47 -19.91 23.24
CA ASN A 489 2.30 -20.55 22.64
C ASN A 489 1.90 -19.92 21.29
N LYS A 490 1.05 -20.61 20.54
CA LYS A 490 0.47 -20.12 19.26
C LYS A 490 -1.04 -19.87 19.33
N VAL A 491 -1.70 -20.42 20.34
CA VAL A 491 -3.14 -20.38 20.60
C VAL A 491 -3.29 -20.20 22.11
N THR A 492 -4.07 -19.21 22.55
CA THR A 492 -4.25 -18.89 23.98
C THR A 492 -5.71 -18.98 24.44
N THR A 493 -6.67 -19.07 23.50
CA THR A 493 -8.09 -19.22 23.83
C THR A 493 -8.35 -20.50 24.65
N GLY A 494 -9.29 -20.42 25.59
CA GLY A 494 -9.61 -21.54 26.48
C GLY A 494 -8.46 -21.94 27.42
N LYS A 495 -7.65 -20.97 27.88
CA LYS A 495 -6.50 -21.20 28.79
C LYS A 495 -6.48 -20.31 30.04
N PHE A 496 -7.32 -19.28 30.08
CA PHE A 496 -7.38 -18.28 31.16
C PHE A 496 -8.83 -18.06 31.57
N THR A 497 -9.03 -17.71 32.84
CA THR A 497 -10.36 -17.45 33.41
C THR A 497 -10.65 -15.96 33.63
N ILE A 498 -11.90 -15.64 33.99
CA ILE A 498 -12.27 -14.32 34.52
C ILE A 498 -11.43 -13.94 35.75
N GLY A 499 -11.04 -14.92 36.58
CA GLY A 499 -10.08 -14.71 37.68
C GLY A 499 -8.70 -14.28 37.19
N ASP A 500 -8.13 -14.95 36.18
CA ASP A 500 -6.84 -14.58 35.60
C ASP A 500 -6.89 -13.19 34.94
N GLU A 501 -7.94 -12.90 34.16
CA GLU A 501 -8.10 -11.60 33.48
C GLU A 501 -8.17 -10.44 34.49
N LYS A 502 -8.83 -10.61 35.64
CA LYS A 502 -8.82 -9.60 36.74
C LYS A 502 -7.42 -9.34 37.30
N LEU A 503 -6.46 -10.26 37.14
CA LEU A 503 -5.09 -10.14 37.65
C LEU A 503 -4.10 -9.59 36.60
N HIS A 504 -4.26 -9.93 35.32
CA HIS A 504 -3.32 -9.53 34.25
C HIS A 504 -3.86 -8.58 33.18
N ASN A 505 -5.17 -8.36 33.08
CA ASN A 505 -5.75 -7.47 32.07
C ASN A 505 -5.86 -6.05 32.62
N VAL A 506 -5.07 -5.13 32.07
CA VAL A 506 -5.04 -3.73 32.52
C VAL A 506 -6.39 -3.02 32.37
N PHE A 507 -7.25 -3.46 31.46
CA PHE A 507 -8.62 -2.94 31.30
C PHE A 507 -9.62 -3.49 32.35
N MET A 508 -9.24 -4.54 33.07
CA MET A 508 -9.97 -5.07 34.24
C MET A 508 -9.35 -4.63 35.58
N ARG A 509 -8.33 -3.75 35.53
CA ARG A 509 -7.60 -3.21 36.68
C ARG A 509 -7.69 -1.67 36.76
N VAL A 510 -8.79 -1.08 36.31
CA VAL A 510 -8.95 0.40 36.27
C VAL A 510 -9.17 1.06 37.65
N GLU A 511 -9.42 0.24 38.68
CA GLU A 511 -9.48 0.64 40.10
C GLU A 511 -8.14 0.37 40.84
N ASP A 512 -7.09 -0.06 40.12
CA ASP A 512 -5.77 -0.40 40.68
C ASP A 512 -4.86 0.85 40.75
N PRO A 513 -4.27 1.18 41.91
CA PRO A 513 -3.38 2.34 42.07
C PRO A 513 -2.15 2.35 41.14
N GLU A 514 -1.61 1.19 40.74
CA GLU A 514 -0.51 1.12 39.76
C GLU A 514 -0.99 1.73 38.42
N ILE A 515 -2.16 1.29 37.96
CA ILE A 515 -2.73 1.65 36.67
C ILE A 515 -3.17 3.12 36.67
N GLN A 516 -3.83 3.58 37.74
CA GLN A 516 -4.24 4.98 37.93
C GLN A 516 -3.05 5.95 37.89
N GLN A 517 -1.93 5.58 38.55
CA GLN A 517 -0.71 6.38 38.54
C GLN A 517 -0.08 6.47 37.14
N ILE A 518 -0.16 5.41 36.33
CA ILE A 518 0.36 5.38 34.96
C ILE A 518 -0.50 6.21 34.00
N THR A 519 -1.83 6.16 34.14
CA THR A 519 -2.74 6.98 33.31
C THR A 519 -2.79 8.44 33.73
N GLY A 520 -2.47 8.77 34.99
CA GLY A 520 -2.65 10.10 35.57
C GLY A 520 -4.11 10.42 35.91
N GLU A 521 -4.94 9.38 36.08
CA GLU A 521 -6.41 9.45 36.17
C GLU A 521 -6.87 8.60 37.36
N THR A 522 -7.89 9.06 38.10
CA THR A 522 -8.44 8.34 39.27
C THR A 522 -9.81 7.73 39.02
N GLU A 523 -10.62 8.31 38.14
CA GLU A 523 -11.96 7.80 37.83
C GLU A 523 -11.86 6.57 36.90
N PRO A 524 -12.46 5.41 37.24
CA PRO A 524 -12.32 4.18 36.45
C PRO A 524 -12.68 4.30 34.96
N THR A 525 -13.59 5.21 34.63
CA THR A 525 -14.00 5.52 33.25
C THR A 525 -12.96 6.35 32.49
N SER A 526 -12.32 7.33 33.15
CA SER A 526 -11.19 8.08 32.59
C SER A 526 -9.96 7.20 32.41
N VAL A 527 -9.66 6.33 33.39
CA VAL A 527 -8.58 5.33 33.31
C VAL A 527 -8.82 4.38 32.13
N MET A 528 -10.05 3.87 31.98
CA MET A 528 -10.45 3.05 30.82
C MET A 528 -10.26 3.78 29.48
N ALA A 529 -10.67 5.04 29.39
CA ALA A 529 -10.48 5.86 28.20
C ALA A 529 -8.98 6.05 27.88
N LYS A 530 -8.16 6.36 28.89
CA LYS A 530 -6.74 6.62 28.72
C LYS A 530 -5.96 5.38 28.31
N LEU A 531 -6.21 4.23 28.95
CA LEU A 531 -5.64 2.95 28.52
C LEU A 531 -6.04 2.60 27.07
N ARG A 532 -7.28 2.91 26.67
CA ARG A 532 -7.77 2.63 25.31
C ARG A 532 -7.07 3.48 24.27
N GLU A 533 -6.88 4.77 24.55
CA GLU A 533 -6.09 5.71 23.74
C GLU A 533 -4.64 5.23 23.64
N MET A 534 -4.00 4.93 24.78
CA MET A 534 -2.61 4.46 24.85
C MET A 534 -2.41 3.19 23.99
N LYS A 535 -3.32 2.20 24.08
CA LYS A 535 -3.25 0.98 23.26
C LYS A 535 -3.54 1.22 21.78
N ASN A 536 -4.35 2.23 21.43
CA ASN A 536 -4.62 2.59 20.04
C ASN A 536 -3.40 3.26 19.38
N ASN A 537 -2.60 4.01 20.16
CA ASN A 537 -1.40 4.72 19.71
C ASN A 537 -0.09 3.95 19.96
N PHE A 538 -0.16 2.68 20.40
CA PHE A 538 1.00 1.87 20.80
C PHE A 538 1.77 1.31 19.59
N ASN A 539 2.79 2.05 19.15
CA ASN A 539 3.74 1.61 18.11
C ASN A 539 5.04 1.05 18.73
N GLU A 540 5.48 -0.13 18.27
CA GLU A 540 6.70 -0.79 18.76
C GLU A 540 7.97 0.02 18.39
N LYS A 541 8.52 0.76 19.36
CA LYS A 541 9.86 1.37 19.23
C LYS A 541 10.93 0.27 19.38
N PRO A 542 11.86 0.11 18.42
CA PRO A 542 12.95 -0.86 18.55
C PRO A 542 13.91 -0.45 19.69
N PRO A 543 14.54 -1.40 20.38
CA PRO A 543 15.43 -1.11 21.51
C PRO A 543 16.64 -0.27 21.08
N PRO A 544 17.12 0.64 21.95
CA PRO A 544 18.18 1.58 21.59
C PRO A 544 19.49 0.86 21.27
N LYS A 545 20.01 1.07 20.05
CA LYS A 545 21.33 0.58 19.65
C LYS A 545 22.40 1.17 20.58
N ARG A 546 23.22 0.31 21.19
CA ARG A 546 24.37 0.70 22.01
C ARG A 546 25.25 1.67 21.21
N LYS A 547 25.65 2.80 21.80
CA LYS A 547 26.55 3.77 21.16
C LYS A 547 27.86 3.09 20.75
N ALA A 548 28.23 3.22 19.48
CA ALA A 548 29.62 3.02 19.08
C ALA A 548 30.49 4.11 19.73
N THR A 549 31.74 3.76 20.05
CA THR A 549 32.69 4.69 20.68
C THR A 549 33.06 5.84 19.75
N ALA A 550 33.09 7.06 20.28
CA ALA A 550 33.50 8.23 19.53
C ALA A 550 34.96 8.14 19.07
N SER A 551 35.24 8.61 17.86
CA SER A 551 36.60 8.82 17.33
C SER A 551 36.75 10.28 16.89
N GLY A 552 37.99 10.79 16.96
CA GLY A 552 38.31 12.22 17.10
C GLY A 552 37.64 13.19 16.12
N SER A 553 37.29 14.36 16.64
CA SER A 553 36.93 15.54 15.87
C SER A 553 38.13 16.05 15.06
N GLY A 554 38.03 16.00 13.73
CA GLY A 554 38.96 16.67 12.81
C GLY A 554 38.19 17.59 11.87
N SER A 555 38.54 18.87 11.82
CA SER A 555 37.92 19.85 10.93
C SER A 555 38.46 19.72 9.51
N ALA A 556 37.56 19.71 8.53
CA ALA A 556 37.93 19.78 7.11
C ALA A 556 38.47 21.19 6.75
N PRO A 557 39.49 21.30 5.88
CA PRO A 557 40.01 22.60 5.46
C PRO A 557 39.02 23.34 4.53
N LYS A 558 38.92 24.66 4.66
CA LYS A 558 38.15 25.49 3.73
C LYS A 558 38.78 25.47 2.33
N ALA A 559 37.94 25.33 1.29
CA ALA A 559 38.38 25.41 -0.10
C ALA A 559 38.95 26.80 -0.43
N ARG A 560 39.92 26.83 -1.36
CA ARG A 560 40.68 28.04 -1.74
C ARG A 560 40.32 28.46 -3.16
N GLN A 561 39.57 29.56 -3.27
CA GLN A 561 39.16 30.24 -4.51
C GLN A 561 40.30 30.35 -5.54
N SER A 562 40.02 30.03 -6.81
CA SER A 562 41.02 30.15 -7.89
C SER A 562 41.30 31.59 -8.32
N LYS A 563 42.19 31.76 -9.32
CA LYS A 563 42.49 33.07 -9.90
C LYS A 563 41.30 33.62 -10.70
N LEU A 564 40.71 32.80 -11.57
CA LEU A 564 39.56 33.17 -12.41
C LEU A 564 38.34 33.56 -11.56
N ALA A 565 38.04 32.79 -10.51
CA ALA A 565 36.94 33.11 -9.59
C ALA A 565 37.17 34.44 -8.82
N LYS A 566 38.42 34.85 -8.58
CA LYS A 566 38.74 36.17 -8.02
C LYS A 566 38.58 37.29 -9.03
N GLU A 567 38.89 37.04 -10.29
CA GLU A 567 38.84 38.03 -11.36
C GLU A 567 37.38 38.38 -11.75
N HIS A 568 36.44 37.47 -11.50
CA HIS A 568 35.00 37.69 -11.71
C HIS A 568 34.16 37.82 -10.41
N ASN A 569 34.79 37.95 -9.23
CA ASN A 569 34.14 38.02 -7.91
C ASN A 569 33.17 36.86 -7.59
N VAL A 570 33.46 35.65 -8.08
CA VAL A 570 32.65 34.44 -7.91
C VAL A 570 33.10 33.67 -6.66
N THR A 571 32.15 33.17 -5.85
CA THR A 571 32.49 32.41 -4.63
C THR A 571 33.09 31.03 -4.97
N PRO A 572 33.81 30.37 -4.03
CA PRO A 572 34.30 29.01 -4.24
C PRO A 572 33.21 27.95 -4.45
N GLN A 573 31.94 28.25 -4.15
CA GLN A 573 30.80 27.37 -4.41
C GLN A 573 30.33 27.53 -5.85
N GLU A 574 30.03 28.77 -6.27
CA GLU A 574 29.63 29.09 -7.64
C GLU A 574 30.74 28.74 -8.66
N GLU A 575 32.02 28.88 -8.30
CA GLU A 575 33.14 28.39 -9.12
C GLU A 575 33.01 26.87 -9.39
N GLY A 576 32.56 26.12 -8.40
CA GLY A 576 32.26 24.70 -8.50
C GLY A 576 31.03 24.43 -9.38
N GLU A 577 29.94 25.18 -9.18
CA GLU A 577 28.69 25.04 -9.94
C GLU A 577 28.91 25.36 -11.44
N ILE A 578 29.64 26.43 -11.78
CA ILE A 578 30.00 26.78 -13.17
C ILE A 578 30.88 25.69 -13.80
N ARG A 579 31.88 25.18 -13.07
CA ARG A 579 32.77 24.12 -13.56
C ARG A 579 32.02 22.80 -13.75
N GLU A 580 31.10 22.47 -12.84
CA GLU A 580 30.21 21.33 -12.97
C GLU A 580 29.36 21.49 -14.24
N ALA A 581 28.63 22.61 -14.39
CA ALA A 581 27.76 22.90 -15.52
C ALA A 581 28.48 22.84 -16.88
N PHE A 582 29.66 23.44 -17.02
CA PHE A 582 30.47 23.32 -18.24
C PHE A 582 30.86 21.85 -18.51
N SER A 583 31.36 21.14 -17.50
CA SER A 583 31.74 19.72 -17.62
C SER A 583 30.57 18.77 -17.89
N LEU A 584 29.31 19.23 -17.76
CA LEU A 584 28.15 18.45 -18.18
C LEU A 584 28.07 18.32 -19.71
N PHE A 585 28.49 19.33 -20.46
CA PHE A 585 28.29 19.39 -21.91
C PHE A 585 29.59 19.53 -22.71
N ALA A 586 30.75 19.74 -22.06
CA ALA A 586 32.03 19.80 -22.73
C ALA A 586 32.49 18.46 -23.33
N GLU A 587 33.00 18.51 -24.56
CA GLU A 587 33.67 17.43 -25.28
C GLU A 587 35.21 17.56 -25.18
N PRO A 588 35.98 16.46 -25.17
CA PRO A 588 37.44 16.53 -25.08
C PRO A 588 38.07 17.03 -26.38
N MET A 589 38.92 18.06 -26.28
CA MET A 589 39.70 18.63 -27.39
C MET A 589 41.17 18.73 -27.03
N ASP A 590 42.07 18.41 -27.96
CA ASP A 590 43.51 18.50 -27.75
C ASP A 590 43.96 19.95 -27.51
N GLY A 591 44.56 20.18 -26.34
CA GLY A 591 44.97 21.51 -25.85
C GLY A 591 44.10 22.01 -24.69
N GLU A 592 42.80 21.74 -24.70
CA GLU A 592 41.85 22.26 -23.72
C GLU A 592 41.63 21.32 -22.52
N LYS A 593 42.17 21.72 -21.36
CA LYS A 593 42.22 20.87 -20.15
C LYS A 593 40.86 20.56 -19.52
N LEU A 594 39.81 21.28 -19.90
CA LEU A 594 38.44 21.07 -19.44
C LEU A 594 37.49 20.66 -20.57
N GLY A 595 38.03 20.43 -21.78
CA GLY A 595 37.24 20.28 -23.01
C GLY A 595 36.66 21.60 -23.52
N VAL A 596 35.87 21.50 -24.59
CA VAL A 596 35.14 22.62 -25.21
C VAL A 596 33.65 22.30 -25.25
N LEU A 597 32.82 23.33 -25.06
CA LEU A 597 31.37 23.23 -25.02
C LEU A 597 30.79 23.47 -26.42
N PRO A 598 30.11 22.49 -27.07
CA PRO A 598 29.46 22.72 -28.36
C PRO A 598 28.43 23.86 -28.27
N ILE A 599 28.36 24.71 -29.30
CA ILE A 599 27.54 25.94 -29.24
C ILE A 599 26.03 25.65 -29.13
N ASP A 600 25.54 24.57 -29.73
CA ASP A 600 24.14 24.11 -29.55
C ASP A 600 23.81 23.79 -28.08
N ASP A 601 24.80 23.39 -27.27
CA ASP A 601 24.64 23.06 -25.85
C ASP A 601 24.93 24.22 -24.88
N VAL A 602 25.32 25.40 -25.37
CA VAL A 602 25.44 26.62 -24.51
C VAL A 602 24.13 26.93 -23.80
N LYS A 603 22.99 26.79 -24.49
CA LYS A 603 21.66 26.92 -23.88
C LYS A 603 21.49 25.89 -22.75
N SER A 604 21.82 24.62 -23.01
CA SER A 604 21.73 23.53 -22.05
C SER A 604 22.56 23.79 -20.80
N ALA A 605 23.80 24.28 -20.97
CA ALA A 605 24.74 24.57 -19.88
C ALA A 605 24.30 25.76 -19.01
N LEU A 606 23.78 26.85 -19.60
CA LEU A 606 23.24 28.00 -18.85
C LEU A 606 21.96 27.64 -18.08
N VAL A 607 21.08 26.82 -18.66
CA VAL A 607 19.88 26.31 -17.96
C VAL A 607 20.28 25.34 -16.84
N ALA A 608 21.30 24.50 -17.05
CA ALA A 608 21.84 23.60 -16.03
C ALA A 608 22.39 24.34 -14.81
N LEU A 609 23.07 25.47 -15.02
CA LEU A 609 23.57 26.33 -13.95
C LEU A 609 22.46 27.12 -13.22
N GLY A 610 21.22 27.09 -13.70
CA GLY A 610 20.11 27.87 -13.12
C GLY A 610 20.20 29.37 -13.42
N VAL A 611 20.90 29.74 -14.50
CA VAL A 611 21.00 31.11 -15.03
C VAL A 611 20.63 31.15 -16.52
N PRO A 612 19.39 30.76 -16.90
CA PRO A 612 18.94 30.77 -18.28
C PRO A 612 19.05 32.18 -18.89
N ALA A 613 19.28 32.25 -20.20
CA ALA A 613 19.07 33.49 -20.94
C ALA A 613 17.59 33.89 -20.83
N SER A 614 17.34 35.13 -20.41
CA SER A 614 16.00 35.69 -20.20
C SER A 614 15.29 35.99 -21.52
N SER A 615 16.01 36.02 -22.64
CA SER A 615 15.44 36.10 -23.99
C SER A 615 16.24 35.33 -25.05
N PRO A 616 15.62 34.97 -26.19
CA PRO A 616 16.34 34.43 -27.35
C PRO A 616 17.35 35.39 -27.98
N ALA A 617 17.21 36.71 -27.75
CA ALA A 617 18.16 37.71 -28.22
C ALA A 617 19.44 37.70 -27.39
N GLU A 618 19.31 37.67 -26.07
CA GLU A 618 20.40 37.53 -25.10
C GLU A 618 21.16 36.20 -25.30
N LEU A 619 20.45 35.09 -25.55
CA LEU A 619 21.10 33.81 -25.87
C LEU A 619 21.97 33.91 -27.14
N LYS A 620 21.52 34.65 -28.15
CA LYS A 620 22.27 34.89 -29.38
C LYS A 620 23.48 35.80 -29.15
N GLU A 621 23.35 36.79 -28.27
CA GLU A 621 24.46 37.63 -27.83
C GLU A 621 25.53 36.81 -27.09
N PHE A 622 25.12 35.96 -26.14
CA PHE A 622 26.04 35.04 -25.46
C PHE A 622 26.75 34.09 -26.43
N ILE A 623 26.02 33.46 -27.36
CA ILE A 623 26.65 32.62 -28.41
C ILE A 623 27.68 33.43 -29.22
N SER A 624 27.37 34.67 -29.61
CA SER A 624 28.29 35.55 -30.34
C SER A 624 29.49 36.06 -29.54
N ILE A 625 29.48 35.92 -28.20
CA ILE A 625 30.60 36.23 -27.31
C ILE A 625 31.46 34.98 -27.06
N LEU A 626 30.83 33.80 -27.02
CA LEU A 626 31.48 32.52 -26.76
C LEU A 626 32.16 31.91 -27.98
N ASP A 627 31.58 32.13 -29.17
CA ASP A 627 32.13 31.71 -30.47
C ASP A 627 32.09 32.90 -31.46
N PRO A 628 33.10 33.78 -31.41
CA PRO A 628 33.17 34.94 -32.31
C PRO A 628 33.69 34.59 -33.72
N GLU A 629 34.33 33.43 -33.92
CA GLU A 629 34.91 33.01 -35.22
C GLU A 629 34.03 32.00 -35.99
N SER A 630 32.94 31.50 -35.36
CA SER A 630 32.03 30.46 -35.86
C SER A 630 32.67 29.06 -35.97
N ASP A 631 33.52 28.75 -34.99
CA ASP A 631 34.21 27.46 -34.80
C ASP A 631 33.25 26.34 -34.32
N GLY A 632 32.09 26.70 -33.76
CA GLY A 632 31.06 25.77 -33.28
C GLY A 632 31.22 25.32 -31.82
N TYR A 633 32.21 25.83 -31.09
CA TYR A 633 32.46 25.49 -29.69
C TYR A 633 32.90 26.71 -28.85
N ALA A 634 32.74 26.59 -27.52
CA ALA A 634 33.12 27.60 -26.53
C ALA A 634 34.14 27.02 -25.53
N THR A 635 35.17 27.80 -25.17
CA THR A 635 36.14 27.39 -24.13
C THR A 635 35.67 27.78 -22.72
N PHE A 636 36.34 27.27 -21.68
CA PHE A 636 35.87 27.42 -20.30
C PHE A 636 35.91 28.87 -19.78
N GLU A 637 36.93 29.65 -20.12
CA GLU A 637 37.10 31.00 -19.55
C GLU A 637 36.03 32.01 -20.05
N PRO A 638 35.69 32.08 -21.35
CA PRO A 638 34.54 32.85 -21.84
C PRO A 638 33.20 32.41 -21.23
N PHE A 639 32.96 31.09 -21.11
CA PHE A 639 31.74 30.57 -20.49
C PHE A 639 31.63 31.00 -19.01
N PHE A 640 32.74 30.89 -18.26
CA PHE A 640 32.81 31.31 -16.87
C PHE A 640 32.48 32.80 -16.69
N ALA A 641 32.96 33.67 -17.59
CA ALA A 641 32.69 35.11 -17.55
C ALA A 641 31.19 35.43 -17.70
N ILE A 642 30.49 34.80 -18.67
CA ILE A 642 29.04 35.00 -18.86
C ILE A 642 28.25 34.49 -17.66
N CYS A 643 28.60 33.30 -17.14
CA CYS A 643 27.97 32.74 -15.96
C CYS A 643 28.10 33.64 -14.72
N ALA A 644 29.28 34.21 -14.49
CA ALA A 644 29.52 35.15 -13.39
C ALA A 644 28.64 36.41 -13.50
N LEU A 645 28.53 37.01 -14.70
CA LEU A 645 27.67 38.18 -14.93
C LEU A 645 26.20 37.89 -14.60
N LYS A 646 25.71 36.69 -14.93
CA LYS A 646 24.32 36.28 -14.60
C LYS A 646 24.09 36.01 -13.12
N PHE A 647 25.09 35.55 -12.36
CA PHE A 647 24.98 35.45 -10.90
C PHE A 647 24.83 36.83 -10.25
N HIS A 648 25.72 37.79 -10.58
CA HIS A 648 25.62 39.18 -10.08
C HIS A 648 24.30 39.86 -10.48
N THR A 649 23.75 39.53 -11.65
CA THR A 649 22.43 40.03 -12.09
C THR A 649 21.29 39.44 -11.24
N ARG A 650 21.42 38.21 -10.72
CA ARG A 650 20.39 37.54 -9.91
C ARG A 650 20.33 38.03 -8.47
N GLU A 651 21.43 38.58 -7.92
CA GLU A 651 21.38 39.21 -6.60
C GLU A 651 20.56 40.51 -6.62
N HIS A 652 20.55 41.25 -7.74
CA HIS A 652 19.76 42.49 -7.88
C HIS A 652 18.23 42.29 -7.90
N ASP A 653 17.71 41.07 -8.03
CA ASP A 653 16.27 40.78 -7.85
C ASP A 653 15.84 40.87 -6.36
N SER A 654 16.76 40.99 -5.40
CA SER A 654 16.43 41.11 -3.96
C SER A 654 15.56 42.33 -3.63
N ASP A 655 15.70 43.40 -4.41
CA ASP A 655 14.97 44.66 -4.21
C ASP A 655 13.45 44.47 -4.41
N ALA A 656 13.03 43.46 -5.19
CA ALA A 656 11.62 43.11 -5.35
C ALA A 656 11.02 42.49 -4.07
N HIS A 657 11.74 41.56 -3.42
CA HIS A 657 11.29 40.96 -2.15
C HIS A 657 11.19 42.02 -1.04
N GLN A 658 12.13 42.97 -0.99
CA GLN A 658 12.07 44.07 -0.03
C GLN A 658 10.86 44.99 -0.29
N ALA A 659 10.55 45.29 -1.56
CA ALA A 659 9.38 46.09 -1.92
C ALA A 659 8.05 45.38 -1.57
N GLU A 660 7.93 44.08 -1.82
CA GLU A 660 6.76 43.27 -1.45
C GLU A 660 6.59 43.17 0.08
N LEU A 661 7.70 43.04 0.83
CA LEU A 661 7.70 43.07 2.29
C LEU A 661 7.22 44.43 2.83
N ASP A 662 7.75 45.52 2.30
CA ASP A 662 7.41 46.89 2.72
C ASP A 662 5.95 47.23 2.40
N GLU A 663 5.41 46.79 1.25
CA GLU A 663 3.98 46.94 0.94
C GLU A 663 3.11 46.10 1.89
N ALA A 664 3.43 44.82 2.09
CA ALA A 664 2.68 43.94 2.98
C ALA A 664 2.67 44.45 4.44
N PHE A 665 3.83 44.92 4.95
CA PHE A 665 3.92 45.49 6.29
C PHE A 665 3.07 46.76 6.44
N ARG A 666 3.07 47.63 5.41
CA ARG A 666 2.24 48.85 5.41
C ARG A 666 0.75 48.59 5.29
N LEU A 667 0.32 47.46 4.72
CA LEU A 667 -1.10 47.03 4.79
C LEU A 667 -1.50 46.72 6.24
N PHE A 668 -0.67 46.00 7.00
CA PHE A 668 -0.93 45.72 8.42
C PHE A 668 -0.89 46.98 9.30
N THR A 669 0.04 47.93 9.06
CA THR A 669 0.04 49.20 9.81
C THR A 669 -0.99 50.22 9.32
N ASN A 670 -1.63 49.99 8.18
CA ASN A 670 -2.44 50.99 7.44
C ASN A 670 -1.61 52.27 7.16
N GLY A 671 -0.37 52.08 6.69
CA GLY A 671 0.55 53.15 6.32
C GLY A 671 1.05 54.02 7.48
N GLN A 672 0.86 53.60 8.73
CA GLN A 672 1.44 54.27 9.90
C GLN A 672 2.87 53.78 10.17
N ASP A 673 3.77 54.69 10.52
CA ASP A 673 5.14 54.36 10.90
C ASP A 673 5.18 53.74 12.31
N GLY A 674 5.77 52.55 12.43
CA GLY A 674 5.89 51.83 13.70
C GLY A 674 5.62 50.32 13.57
N PRO A 675 5.70 49.58 14.68
CA PRO A 675 5.46 48.14 14.70
C PRO A 675 3.98 47.78 14.51
N ILE A 676 3.69 46.54 14.11
CA ILE A 676 2.32 46.01 14.09
C ILE A 676 1.84 45.84 15.54
N THR A 677 0.76 46.54 15.90
CA THR A 677 0.23 46.57 17.27
C THR A 677 -1.02 45.70 17.44
N LEU A 678 -1.43 45.46 18.69
CA LEU A 678 -2.70 44.80 19.02
C LEU A 678 -3.93 45.52 18.43
N ALA A 679 -3.85 46.85 18.25
CA ALA A 679 -4.89 47.64 17.59
C ALA A 679 -4.86 47.50 16.05
N HIS A 680 -3.77 47.03 15.46
CA HIS A 680 -3.66 46.71 14.04
C HIS A 680 -4.25 45.34 13.76
N LEU A 681 -3.89 44.31 14.55
CA LEU A 681 -4.44 42.96 14.36
C LEU A 681 -5.96 42.90 14.57
N ARG A 682 -6.52 43.58 15.59
CA ARG A 682 -7.98 43.73 15.76
C ARG A 682 -8.66 44.34 14.53
N ARG A 683 -8.00 45.31 13.88
CA ARG A 683 -8.51 45.98 12.67
C ARG A 683 -8.52 45.02 11.48
N VAL A 684 -7.46 44.22 11.31
CA VAL A 684 -7.35 43.20 10.26
C VAL A 684 -8.40 42.10 10.46
N ALA A 685 -8.53 41.52 11.67
CA ALA A 685 -9.55 40.52 11.98
C ALA A 685 -10.98 41.04 11.70
N ALA A 686 -11.29 42.28 12.11
CA ALA A 686 -12.59 42.91 11.83
C ALA A 686 -12.86 43.16 10.34
N VAL A 687 -11.82 43.39 9.52
CA VAL A 687 -11.93 43.50 8.05
C VAL A 687 -12.14 42.14 7.40
N LEU A 688 -11.44 41.10 7.88
CA LEU A 688 -11.61 39.71 7.44
C LEU A 688 -12.92 39.08 7.91
N LYS A 689 -13.58 39.67 8.91
CA LYS A 689 -14.78 39.19 9.63
C LYS A 689 -14.51 37.92 10.45
N GLU A 690 -13.29 37.79 10.96
CA GLU A 690 -12.91 36.72 11.86
C GLU A 690 -13.13 37.17 13.31
N ASP A 691 -13.88 36.36 14.08
CA ASP A 691 -14.16 36.61 15.49
C ASP A 691 -13.01 36.04 16.34
N VAL A 692 -11.95 36.84 16.48
CA VAL A 692 -10.70 36.46 17.17
C VAL A 692 -10.64 37.14 18.53
N ASP A 693 -10.47 36.35 19.60
CA ASP A 693 -10.47 36.88 20.96
C ASP A 693 -9.23 37.73 21.29
N GLU A 694 -9.31 38.48 22.40
CA GLU A 694 -8.25 39.41 22.78
C GLU A 694 -7.01 38.73 23.38
N GLU A 695 -7.03 37.43 23.68
CA GLU A 695 -5.88 36.70 24.23
C GLU A 695 -5.06 36.08 23.10
N LEU A 696 -5.70 35.41 22.14
CA LEU A 696 -5.05 34.90 20.94
C LEU A 696 -4.37 36.02 20.12
N LEU A 697 -4.99 37.20 20.02
CA LEU A 697 -4.36 38.37 19.37
C LEU A 697 -3.15 38.94 20.14
N LYS A 698 -3.00 38.64 21.45
CA LYS A 698 -1.78 38.95 22.22
C LYS A 698 -0.72 37.89 22.00
N ASP A 699 -1.12 36.62 22.01
CA ASP A 699 -0.22 35.48 21.81
C ASP A 699 0.40 35.50 20.42
N MET A 700 -0.35 35.85 19.37
CA MET A 700 0.21 36.08 18.02
C MET A 700 1.32 37.14 17.99
N ILE A 701 1.23 38.20 18.81
CA ILE A 701 2.29 39.22 18.91
C ILE A 701 3.48 38.68 19.71
N LEU A 702 3.24 37.90 20.76
CA LEU A 702 4.30 37.31 21.58
C LEU A 702 5.06 36.20 20.83
N GLU A 703 4.39 35.38 20.02
CA GLU A 703 5.02 34.39 19.16
C GLU A 703 5.89 35.08 18.10
N ALA A 704 5.30 36.01 17.34
CA ALA A 704 6.01 36.77 16.31
C ALA A 704 7.20 37.58 16.85
N ASN A 705 7.09 38.13 18.07
CA ASN A 705 8.10 39.01 18.67
C ASN A 705 9.00 38.34 19.72
N GLY A 706 9.00 37.00 19.80
CA GLY A 706 9.91 36.22 20.65
C GLY A 706 9.68 36.39 22.16
N GLY A 707 8.45 36.69 22.58
CA GLY A 707 8.06 36.89 23.98
C GLY A 707 8.44 38.26 24.56
N ALA A 708 8.88 39.21 23.73
CA ALA A 708 9.39 40.52 24.14
C ALA A 708 8.29 41.53 24.57
N GLY A 709 7.04 41.07 24.72
CA GLY A 709 5.92 41.83 25.27
C GLY A 709 5.03 42.47 24.20
N VAL A 710 3.72 42.40 24.42
CA VAL A 710 2.68 42.90 23.49
C VAL A 710 2.83 44.39 23.18
N ALA A 711 3.30 45.19 24.13
CA ALA A 711 3.49 46.63 23.98
C ALA A 711 4.60 47.01 22.98
N ARG A 712 5.51 46.09 22.62
CA ARG A 712 6.52 46.30 21.57
C ARG A 712 5.94 46.15 20.16
N GLY A 713 4.87 45.36 19.99
CA GLY A 713 4.39 44.94 18.67
C GLY A 713 5.40 44.07 17.92
N VAL A 714 5.21 43.96 16.60
CA VAL A 714 6.06 43.17 15.68
C VAL A 714 6.75 44.10 14.68
N GLY A 715 8.07 43.97 14.49
CA GLY A 715 8.86 44.73 13.52
C GLY A 715 8.93 44.09 12.13
N PRO A 716 9.51 44.76 11.11
CA PRO A 716 9.57 44.25 9.73
C PRO A 716 10.33 42.93 9.58
N GLU A 717 11.48 42.77 10.23
CA GLU A 717 12.28 41.53 10.21
C GLU A 717 11.54 40.35 10.85
N GLU A 718 10.75 40.63 11.89
CA GLU A 718 9.94 39.64 12.61
C GLU A 718 8.72 39.23 11.79
N PHE A 719 8.10 40.19 11.09
CA PHE A 719 7.03 39.96 10.12
C PHE A 719 7.52 39.13 8.92
N ASP A 720 8.72 39.42 8.36
CA ASP A 720 9.34 38.59 7.32
C ASP A 720 9.54 37.14 7.80
N GLY A 721 10.06 36.96 9.02
CA GLY A 721 10.24 35.64 9.64
C GLY A 721 8.93 34.86 9.82
N VAL A 722 7.85 35.53 10.25
CA VAL A 722 6.51 34.95 10.36
C VAL A 722 5.95 34.58 8.98
N MET A 723 6.04 35.48 8.01
CA MET A 723 5.50 35.25 6.66
C MET A 723 6.25 34.15 5.89
N LYS A 724 7.56 33.99 6.12
CA LYS A 724 8.37 32.85 5.67
C LYS A 724 7.99 31.55 6.39
N SER A 725 7.74 31.60 7.70
CA SER A 725 7.29 30.43 8.48
C SER A 725 5.88 29.96 8.09
N ALA A 726 5.01 30.89 7.69
CA ALA A 726 3.69 30.62 7.11
C ALA A 726 3.74 30.20 5.62
N GLY A 727 4.91 30.21 4.98
CA GLY A 727 5.10 29.80 3.59
C GLY A 727 4.57 30.77 2.53
N VAL A 728 4.36 32.04 2.88
CA VAL A 728 3.94 33.10 1.94
C VAL A 728 5.09 33.49 1.02
N TRP A 729 6.29 33.64 1.59
CA TRP A 729 7.55 33.86 0.87
C TRP A 729 8.38 32.55 0.79
N ARG A 730 9.34 32.45 -0.13
CA ARG A 730 10.12 31.22 -0.42
C ARG A 730 11.63 31.37 -0.23
#